data_AF-F4PGD2-F1
#
_entry.id   AF-F4PGD2-F1
#
_cell.length_a   1.000
_cell.length_b   1.000
_cell.length_c   1.000
_cell.angle_alpha   90.00
_cell.angle_beta   90.00
_cell.angle_gamma   90.00
#
_symmetry.space_group_name_H-M   'P 1'
#
loop_
_entity.id
_entity.type
_entity.pdbx_description
1 polymer ?
#
loop_
_entity_poly.entity_id
_entity_poly.type
_entity_poly.pdbx_seq_one_letter_code
_entity_poly.pdbx_strand_id
1 'polypeptide(L)'
;MNVHLCISRVLSSNKIIITIRHHHQKKSREMDTEEIRLSNSTSTTTVSEDVTTFRDYTLDDSLYSRQRYVLGDYAMNKLTKGGNVFLSGLGGVGVEIAKNLVLAGIKSLTLHDTINASPYDLSTQFYINPSNTKVDAGANRATLSIEKISELNPYVKVSQSTLLFQDIITNLDYLLQFKCIILTECPLEYQIKINEYCRQHSIYFLVCDSFGLFGWVFNDFGQDFLVHDKNGEDIKETFISSISIDKEAIVTCMENQMHNLESGDLVLFREVKGMTEINGTKHKVNVINPYSFSIGDTSTFSHYQSGGIISDIKTPITINFKSLKESIETPDILDFDFMKNNYQLHLARQTIQTWFEAHSSTLPKAWNQQDANDFIQLAININEKLKTVEEIDKTLFEKIAFTCLGKICPLTSVLGAFTAQEALKSITGKFTPLKQWLYVDCYELFPKQEEKVAMINHYSIPNTSIKITTNLLSDRSLAQHICLGQETCEKLENTKLFMIGSGAIGCEMLKNYALLGVACGSNGRITITDNDLIEKSNLNRQFLFRNTDINNPKSKVASLSVTKMNEKINIDAHQNKVEMASENIYNSEFLDQQDVVVSALDNVEARLYVDTRCVQHSLPLLESGTLGTKGHTQVILPAKTESYASQKDPVEKQTPFCTLKSFPNNLSHCIQWSRDKFEKLFSINIQELDKFINDSDYLNKLLNSQANNKIAICKSLSKLIQIYPTSFKDCVVYSRLKFEKLFNHNALQLLHSYPMDLKTKEGTPFWTLPKRPPVAVQFDRNDDTHINFIKETTALWANIFNITIPSNPSKELIGKICLTVKVPKFEAKKKAIVSDEKAAAPIESFSYEQFIELTKKLAKQLEELKKDKLQDMMTDTSSPTLVSLYPQSFEKDDDSNHHIDFITATSNLRARIYSIEEGDRFKVKLVAGKIIPAIATTTSVVSGLVAIELVKIIRGDLPLDQFKCTYLNLSLPIFSVTEPGPAPTVKLTPSISYNLWDRWAIKDNPNITVQDLIQLINDKYGLMISGIYQNSLLVFMSALPFHKTRLSMKLRDLLTDLDNQKFIDLYVLFKNENNIPQDTTTSISPDNVNNNVVKPRKLFYHNQTTTFLQKRCEKIDRDVQH
;
A
#
# COMPACT_ATOMS: atom_id res chain seq x y z
N MET A 1 -35.35 -17.03 -28.41
CA MET A 1 -36.48 -16.31 -29.06
C MET A 1 -36.80 -15.08 -28.22
N ASN A 2 -37.03 -13.94 -28.87
CA ASN A 2 -37.61 -12.66 -28.43
C ASN A 2 -38.51 -12.68 -27.17
N VAL A 3 -38.69 -11.62 -26.34
CA VAL A 3 -38.15 -10.23 -26.28
C VAL A 3 -38.68 -9.58 -24.95
N HIS A 4 -38.01 -8.52 -24.46
CA HIS A 4 -38.42 -7.46 -23.48
C HIS A 4 -39.35 -7.77 -22.25
N LEU A 5 -39.11 -7.30 -21.01
CA LEU A 5 -38.78 -5.95 -20.48
C LEU A 5 -40.00 -4.99 -20.41
N CYS A 6 -40.49 -4.73 -19.18
CA CYS A 6 -41.09 -3.48 -18.64
C CYS A 6 -41.75 -3.82 -17.28
N ILE A 7 -41.26 -3.35 -16.12
CA ILE A 7 -41.23 -1.97 -15.58
C ILE A 7 -42.62 -1.42 -15.19
N SER A 8 -42.79 -1.23 -13.88
CA SER A 8 -43.56 -0.19 -13.14
C SER A 8 -44.55 -0.75 -12.09
N ARG A 9 -44.91 -0.04 -11.01
CA ARG A 9 -44.18 0.88 -10.10
C ARG A 9 -45.11 1.15 -8.88
N VAL A 10 -44.53 1.48 -7.71
CA VAL A 10 -45.15 2.15 -6.53
C VAL A 10 -46.16 1.37 -5.65
N LEU A 11 -46.15 1.76 -4.36
CA LEU A 11 -47.16 1.57 -3.28
C LEU A 11 -47.35 0.15 -2.72
N SER A 12 -47.45 -0.11 -1.43
CA SER A 12 -47.11 0.58 -0.17
C SER A 12 -47.63 -0.33 0.96
N SER A 13 -46.80 -0.63 1.96
CA SER A 13 -47.18 -1.01 3.36
C SER A 13 -48.51 -1.75 3.63
N ASN A 14 -48.44 -3.00 4.10
CA ASN A 14 -49.15 -3.43 5.32
C ASN A 14 -48.59 -4.74 5.92
N LYS A 15 -48.79 -4.94 7.23
CA LYS A 15 -48.23 -6.03 8.06
C LYS A 15 -49.10 -7.31 8.03
N ILE A 16 -48.50 -8.48 8.33
CA ILE A 16 -48.86 -9.49 9.38
C ILE A 16 -48.21 -10.88 9.07
N ILE A 17 -47.23 -11.38 9.85
CA ILE A 17 -47.21 -12.43 10.92
C ILE A 17 -47.82 -13.85 10.61
N ILE A 18 -47.09 -14.89 11.06
CA ILE A 18 -47.44 -16.31 11.42
C ILE A 18 -47.05 -17.39 10.37
N THR A 19 -45.98 -18.21 10.53
CA THR A 19 -45.75 -19.49 11.30
C THR A 19 -46.61 -20.69 10.78
N ILE A 20 -46.13 -21.91 10.43
CA ILE A 20 -45.59 -23.03 11.26
C ILE A 20 -45.04 -24.20 10.36
N ARG A 21 -44.00 -24.92 10.86
CA ARG A 21 -43.54 -26.35 10.73
C ARG A 21 -44.20 -27.31 9.69
N HIS A 22 -43.54 -28.39 9.21
CA HIS A 22 -43.20 -29.68 9.89
C HIS A 22 -42.62 -30.66 8.81
N HIS A 23 -41.92 -31.79 9.05
CA HIS A 23 -41.22 -32.44 10.18
C HIS A 23 -40.40 -33.65 9.67
N HIS A 24 -39.41 -34.20 10.41
CA HIS A 24 -39.35 -35.64 10.75
C HIS A 24 -38.35 -35.99 11.87
N GLN A 25 -38.62 -37.09 12.59
CA GLN A 25 -37.95 -37.52 13.83
C GLN A 25 -37.22 -38.88 13.70
N LYS A 26 -36.24 -39.12 14.58
CA LYS A 26 -36.16 -40.25 15.56
C LYS A 26 -34.89 -40.07 16.42
N LYS A 27 -34.97 -39.85 17.74
CA LYS A 27 -35.08 -40.85 18.84
C LYS A 27 -33.99 -41.95 18.78
N SER A 28 -33.23 -42.34 19.81
CA SER A 28 -32.90 -41.91 21.20
C SER A 28 -32.59 -43.21 21.98
N ARG A 29 -31.52 -43.26 22.80
CA ARG A 29 -31.35 -44.28 23.86
C ARG A 29 -30.40 -43.79 24.95
N GLU A 30 -30.81 -43.97 26.21
CA GLU A 30 -30.03 -43.82 27.45
C GLU A 30 -29.23 -45.14 27.71
N MET A 31 -28.44 -45.40 28.79
CA MET A 31 -28.28 -44.82 30.14
C MET A 31 -26.99 -45.37 30.83
N ASP A 32 -26.44 -44.64 31.82
CA ASP A 32 -25.60 -44.96 33.02
C ASP A 32 -24.57 -46.13 33.11
N THR A 33 -23.39 -45.86 33.73
CA THR A 33 -22.90 -46.44 35.03
C THR A 33 -21.46 -46.00 35.47
N GLU A 34 -21.08 -46.32 36.73
CA GLU A 34 -19.87 -45.91 37.50
C GLU A 34 -18.74 -47.01 37.51
N GLU A 35 -17.59 -47.00 38.24
CA GLU A 35 -17.13 -46.30 39.46
C GLU A 35 -15.56 -46.15 39.55
N ILE A 36 -15.13 -45.11 40.29
CA ILE A 36 -13.84 -44.75 40.94
C ILE A 36 -12.67 -45.81 41.03
N ARG A 37 -11.39 -45.39 40.78
CA ARG A 37 -10.23 -45.40 41.74
C ARG A 37 -8.79 -45.23 41.16
N LEU A 38 -8.17 -44.09 41.53
CA LEU A 38 -6.79 -43.88 42.05
C LEU A 38 -5.59 -44.75 41.56
N SER A 39 -4.54 -44.15 40.97
CA SER A 39 -3.32 -43.69 41.70
C SER A 39 -2.09 -43.33 40.82
N ASN A 40 -1.39 -42.25 41.21
CA ASN A 40 0.04 -41.90 41.09
C ASN A 40 0.92 -42.41 39.91
N SER A 41 1.52 -41.49 39.12
CA SER A 41 2.87 -40.93 39.38
C SER A 41 3.62 -40.36 38.15
N THR A 42 4.48 -39.37 38.42
CA THR A 42 5.62 -38.87 37.59
C THR A 42 5.37 -38.35 36.17
N SER A 43 5.35 -37.02 36.07
CA SER A 43 5.41 -36.24 34.82
C SER A 43 6.86 -35.99 34.36
N THR A 44 7.22 -36.44 33.16
CA THR A 44 8.33 -35.89 32.36
C THR A 44 7.89 -35.77 30.91
N THR A 45 7.16 -34.70 30.58
CA THR A 45 6.69 -34.44 29.22
C THR A 45 7.70 -33.55 28.49
N THR A 46 8.41 -34.14 27.54
CA THR A 46 9.27 -33.41 26.60
C THR A 46 8.44 -32.46 25.75
N VAL A 47 8.77 -31.17 25.77
CA VAL A 47 8.10 -30.16 24.92
C VAL A 47 8.67 -30.21 23.50
N SER A 48 7.90 -30.81 22.60
CA SER A 48 8.07 -30.69 21.15
C SER A 48 6.69 -30.51 20.52
N GLU A 49 6.20 -29.28 20.46
CA GLU A 49 4.96 -28.95 19.75
C GLU A 49 5.25 -28.69 18.26
N ASP A 50 4.69 -29.56 17.41
CA ASP A 50 4.73 -29.41 15.96
C ASP A 50 3.91 -28.20 15.49
N VAL A 51 4.51 -27.40 14.61
CA VAL A 51 3.89 -26.19 14.03
C VAL A 51 2.93 -26.51 12.86
N THR A 52 2.79 -27.78 12.48
CA THR A 52 2.35 -28.16 11.12
C THR A 52 0.89 -28.62 10.95
N THR A 53 0.09 -28.79 12.02
CA THR A 53 -1.31 -29.27 11.87
C THR A 53 -2.33 -28.53 12.75
N PHE A 54 -2.79 -27.36 12.29
CA PHE A 54 -3.99 -26.69 12.82
C PHE A 54 -4.93 -26.24 11.69
N ARG A 55 -5.81 -27.16 11.26
CA ARG A 55 -6.95 -26.87 10.37
C ARG A 55 -8.27 -27.14 11.07
N ASP A 56 -8.63 -26.26 12.00
CA ASP A 56 -10.03 -26.10 12.42
C ASP A 56 -10.29 -24.62 12.77
N TYR A 57 -11.40 -24.10 12.21
CA TYR A 57 -11.66 -22.70 11.87
C TYR A 57 -10.79 -22.16 10.72
N THR A 58 -11.37 -22.08 9.52
CA THR A 58 -10.81 -21.38 8.36
C THR A 58 -11.00 -19.88 8.50
N LEU A 59 -9.90 -19.12 8.49
CA LEU A 59 -9.95 -17.65 8.37
C LEU A 59 -10.64 -17.25 7.05
N ASP A 60 -11.34 -16.11 7.01
CA ASP A 60 -11.89 -15.61 5.75
C ASP A 60 -10.79 -14.95 4.90
N ASP A 61 -10.14 -15.77 4.10
CA ASP A 61 -9.08 -15.39 3.16
C ASP A 61 -9.48 -14.25 2.22
N SER A 62 -10.76 -14.21 1.81
CA SER A 62 -11.27 -13.20 0.89
C SER A 62 -11.48 -11.82 1.54
N LEU A 63 -11.61 -11.78 2.87
CA LEU A 63 -11.66 -10.53 3.64
C LEU A 63 -10.26 -10.11 4.12
N TYR A 64 -9.53 -11.02 4.78
CA TYR A 64 -8.28 -10.69 5.46
C TYR A 64 -7.03 -10.80 4.58
N SER A 65 -7.14 -11.12 3.28
CA SER A 65 -6.01 -11.37 2.35
C SER A 65 -4.81 -10.45 2.59
N ARG A 66 -4.99 -9.12 2.50
CA ARG A 66 -3.88 -8.16 2.58
C ARG A 66 -3.27 -8.06 3.98
N GLN A 67 -4.06 -8.26 5.03
CA GLN A 67 -3.60 -8.24 6.43
C GLN A 67 -2.93 -9.56 6.83
N ARG A 68 -3.36 -10.71 6.30
CA ARG A 68 -2.68 -11.99 6.53
C ARG A 68 -1.22 -11.95 6.06
N TYR A 69 -0.90 -11.22 4.98
CA TYR A 69 0.48 -11.00 4.55
C TYR A 69 1.31 -10.10 5.48
N VAL A 70 0.67 -9.35 6.39
CA VAL A 70 1.35 -8.54 7.42
C VAL A 70 1.53 -9.36 8.70
N LEU A 71 0.44 -9.95 9.19
CA LEU A 71 0.40 -10.60 10.50
C LEU A 71 0.77 -12.09 10.45
N GLY A 72 0.42 -12.80 9.38
CA GLY A 72 0.56 -14.26 9.28
C GLY A 72 -0.47 -15.01 10.12
N ASP A 73 -0.64 -16.30 9.81
CA ASP A 73 -1.77 -17.09 10.34
C ASP A 73 -1.68 -17.34 11.84
N TYR A 74 -0.47 -17.45 12.40
CA TYR A 74 -0.26 -17.59 13.85
C TYR A 74 -0.85 -16.38 14.62
N ALA A 75 -0.53 -15.17 14.17
CA ALA A 75 -1.03 -13.94 14.78
C ALA A 75 -2.55 -13.79 14.57
N MET A 76 -3.05 -14.03 13.35
CA MET A 76 -4.50 -13.99 13.06
C MET A 76 -5.31 -14.99 13.90
N ASN A 77 -4.77 -16.18 14.15
CA ASN A 77 -5.39 -17.17 15.04
C ASN A 77 -5.42 -16.70 16.50
N LYS A 78 -4.34 -16.07 17.00
CA LYS A 78 -4.33 -15.47 18.36
C LYS A 78 -5.37 -14.35 18.49
N LEU A 79 -5.48 -13.46 17.51
CA LEU A 79 -6.49 -12.38 17.51
C LEU A 79 -7.92 -12.94 17.56
N THR A 80 -8.26 -13.88 16.67
CA THR A 80 -9.62 -14.43 16.53
C THR A 80 -10.03 -15.39 17.67
N LYS A 81 -9.08 -16.10 18.31
CA LYS A 81 -9.37 -17.06 19.38
C LYS A 81 -9.20 -16.50 20.80
N GLY A 82 -8.29 -15.53 20.99
CA GLY A 82 -7.91 -14.98 22.30
C GLY A 82 -8.02 -13.45 22.46
N GLY A 83 -8.28 -12.69 21.39
CA GLY A 83 -8.37 -11.23 21.43
C GLY A 83 -9.68 -10.69 22.02
N ASN A 84 -9.92 -10.95 23.32
CA ASN A 84 -10.97 -10.26 24.08
C ASN A 84 -10.40 -8.91 24.57
N VAL A 85 -10.93 -7.79 24.10
CA VAL A 85 -10.43 -6.44 24.44
C VAL A 85 -11.51 -5.62 25.16
N PHE A 86 -11.12 -4.94 26.22
CA PHE A 86 -11.91 -3.89 26.87
C PHE A 86 -11.33 -2.53 26.51
N LEU A 87 -12.16 -1.64 25.96
CA LEU A 87 -11.78 -0.29 25.58
C LEU A 87 -12.66 0.69 26.33
N SER A 88 -12.03 1.53 27.15
CA SER A 88 -12.71 2.57 27.92
C SER A 88 -12.50 3.95 27.31
N GLY A 89 -13.59 4.73 27.23
CA GLY A 89 -13.66 6.05 26.61
C GLY A 89 -13.87 5.95 25.10
N LEU A 90 -14.96 6.51 24.58
CA LEU A 90 -15.39 6.45 23.17
C LEU A 90 -15.45 7.83 22.49
N GLY A 91 -14.60 8.77 22.94
CA GLY A 91 -14.22 9.97 22.19
C GLY A 91 -13.41 9.65 20.92
N GLY A 92 -12.81 10.68 20.30
CA GLY A 92 -12.08 10.56 19.03
C GLY A 92 -10.98 9.48 19.00
N VAL A 93 -10.16 9.40 20.06
CA VAL A 93 -9.12 8.37 20.19
C VAL A 93 -9.74 6.98 20.33
N GLY A 94 -10.74 6.83 21.21
CA GLY A 94 -11.43 5.57 21.45
C GLY A 94 -12.11 5.00 20.20
N VAL A 95 -12.87 5.81 19.46
CA VAL A 95 -13.54 5.33 18.24
C VAL A 95 -12.55 4.92 17.14
N GLU A 96 -11.40 5.58 17.06
CA GLU A 96 -10.31 5.20 16.15
C GLU A 96 -9.68 3.85 16.57
N ILE A 97 -9.42 3.64 17.86
CA ILE A 97 -8.93 2.35 18.38
C ILE A 97 -9.95 1.25 18.06
N ALA A 98 -11.23 1.49 18.35
CA ALA A 98 -12.32 0.55 18.11
C ALA A 98 -12.41 0.14 16.63
N LYS A 99 -12.40 1.12 15.70
CA LYS A 99 -12.38 0.88 14.26
C LYS A 99 -11.25 -0.08 13.87
N ASN A 100 -10.02 0.25 14.23
CA ASN A 100 -8.85 -0.51 13.78
C ASN A 100 -8.80 -1.92 14.38
N LEU A 101 -9.21 -2.09 15.65
CA LEU A 101 -9.29 -3.41 16.29
C LEU A 101 -10.38 -4.30 15.67
N VAL A 102 -11.57 -3.75 15.38
CA VAL A 102 -12.65 -4.51 14.75
C VAL A 102 -12.29 -4.90 13.31
N LEU A 103 -11.71 -3.98 12.53
CA LEU A 103 -11.19 -4.29 11.20
C LEU A 103 -10.10 -5.37 11.23
N ALA A 104 -9.24 -5.37 12.26
CA ALA A 104 -8.19 -6.35 12.44
C ALA A 104 -8.69 -7.76 12.78
N GLY A 105 -9.95 -7.94 13.20
CA GLY A 105 -10.53 -9.26 13.44
C GLY A 105 -10.18 -9.87 14.80
N ILE A 106 -10.18 -9.06 15.86
CA ILE A 106 -10.12 -9.57 17.24
C ILE A 106 -11.39 -10.37 17.60
N LYS A 107 -11.30 -11.27 18.59
CA LYS A 107 -12.44 -12.09 19.02
C LYS A 107 -13.65 -11.28 19.50
N SER A 108 -13.42 -10.31 20.40
CA SER A 108 -14.48 -9.46 20.90
C SER A 108 -13.98 -8.13 21.43
N LEU A 109 -14.80 -7.09 21.29
CA LEU A 109 -14.55 -5.75 21.81
C LEU A 109 -15.69 -5.31 22.73
N THR A 110 -15.39 -5.01 23.99
CA THR A 110 -16.32 -4.32 24.88
C THR A 110 -16.00 -2.82 24.88
N LEU A 111 -16.93 -2.04 24.36
CA LEU A 111 -16.92 -0.59 24.36
C LEU A 111 -17.48 -0.09 25.71
N HIS A 112 -16.63 0.53 26.53
CA HIS A 112 -17.01 1.10 27.81
C HIS A 112 -16.94 2.61 27.75
N ASP A 113 -17.99 3.30 28.19
CA ASP A 113 -17.95 4.74 28.37
C ASP A 113 -18.95 5.20 29.44
N THR A 114 -18.55 6.17 30.26
CA THR A 114 -19.41 6.85 31.23
C THR A 114 -19.90 8.21 30.74
N ILE A 115 -19.33 8.73 29.64
CA ILE A 115 -19.57 10.08 29.15
C ILE A 115 -20.70 10.10 28.09
N ASN A 116 -21.58 11.09 28.21
CA ASN A 116 -22.61 11.40 27.23
C ASN A 116 -22.05 12.27 26.11
N ALA A 117 -22.53 12.06 24.88
CA ALA A 117 -22.03 12.79 23.72
C ALA A 117 -22.26 14.29 23.84
N SER A 118 -21.24 15.08 23.48
CA SER A 118 -21.24 16.54 23.54
C SER A 118 -20.79 17.14 22.20
N PRO A 119 -21.02 18.45 21.95
CA PRO A 119 -20.49 19.13 20.76
C PRO A 119 -18.97 19.04 20.59
N TYR A 120 -18.21 18.90 21.69
CA TYR A 120 -16.75 18.71 21.65
C TYR A 120 -16.33 17.37 21.03
N ASP A 121 -17.15 16.32 21.17
CA ASP A 121 -16.84 15.01 20.59
C ASP A 121 -16.94 15.03 19.06
N LEU A 122 -17.89 15.79 18.51
CA LEU A 122 -18.23 15.82 17.08
C LEU A 122 -17.10 16.29 16.15
N SER A 123 -16.07 16.95 16.70
CA SER A 123 -14.86 17.35 15.96
C SER A 123 -13.92 16.18 15.68
N THR A 124 -14.09 15.04 16.36
CA THR A 124 -13.20 13.87 16.24
C THR A 124 -13.92 12.52 16.16
N GLN A 125 -15.19 12.44 16.57
CA GLN A 125 -15.97 11.20 16.63
C GLN A 125 -16.81 11.01 15.35
N PHE A 126 -16.31 10.22 14.39
CA PHE A 126 -16.90 10.05 13.06
C PHE A 126 -18.16 9.16 13.00
N TYR A 127 -18.62 8.58 14.10
CA TYR A 127 -19.89 7.81 14.17
C TYR A 127 -21.02 8.52 14.92
N ILE A 128 -20.77 9.68 15.52
CA ILE A 128 -21.80 10.53 16.11
C ILE A 128 -22.08 11.70 15.15
N ASN A 129 -23.28 11.74 14.57
CA ASN A 129 -23.72 12.84 13.71
C ASN A 129 -24.62 13.82 14.50
N PRO A 130 -24.43 15.15 14.40
CA PRO A 130 -25.33 16.15 15.02
C PRO A 130 -26.81 16.03 14.64
N SER A 131 -27.18 15.48 13.47
CA SER A 131 -28.60 15.24 13.10
C SER A 131 -29.24 14.06 13.84
N ASN A 132 -28.47 13.31 14.64
CA ASN A 132 -28.98 12.26 15.52
C ASN A 132 -29.61 12.90 16.76
N THR A 133 -30.94 12.95 16.80
CA THR A 133 -31.80 13.52 17.87
C THR A 133 -31.58 12.96 19.29
N LYS A 134 -30.61 12.06 19.46
CA LYS A 134 -30.17 11.49 20.74
C LYS A 134 -28.97 12.22 21.38
N VAL A 135 -28.25 13.07 20.64
CA VAL A 135 -27.15 13.88 21.22
C VAL A 135 -27.74 14.92 22.18
N ASP A 136 -28.75 15.68 21.74
CA ASP A 136 -29.50 16.62 22.59
C ASP A 136 -30.24 15.93 23.75
N ALA A 137 -30.53 14.63 23.61
CA ALA A 137 -31.13 13.80 24.65
C ALA A 137 -30.11 13.23 25.66
N GLY A 138 -28.83 13.59 25.55
CA GLY A 138 -27.77 13.17 26.47
C GLY A 138 -27.41 11.68 26.38
N ALA A 139 -27.44 11.08 25.19
CA ALA A 139 -27.10 9.67 25.04
C ALA A 139 -25.57 9.40 25.17
N ASN A 140 -25.25 8.26 25.78
CA ASN A 140 -23.88 7.78 25.99
C ASN A 140 -23.13 7.49 24.67
N ARG A 141 -21.84 7.86 24.59
CA ARG A 141 -21.04 7.76 23.35
C ARG A 141 -20.86 6.32 22.85
N ALA A 142 -20.66 5.34 23.73
CA ALA A 142 -20.61 3.93 23.34
C ALA A 142 -21.97 3.44 22.79
N THR A 143 -23.07 3.87 23.41
CA THR A 143 -24.44 3.55 22.96
C THR A 143 -24.79 4.12 21.59
N LEU A 144 -24.25 5.29 21.24
CA LEU A 144 -24.42 5.86 19.90
C LEU A 144 -23.54 5.18 18.84
N SER A 145 -22.41 4.60 19.25
CA SER A 145 -21.37 4.11 18.32
C SER A 145 -21.42 2.61 18.04
N ILE A 146 -21.99 1.80 18.94
CA ILE A 146 -21.93 0.33 18.88
C ILE A 146 -22.40 -0.25 17.54
N GLU A 147 -23.49 0.25 16.97
CA GLU A 147 -24.05 -0.26 15.70
C GLU A 147 -23.05 -0.07 14.55
N LYS A 148 -22.52 1.15 14.39
CA LYS A 148 -21.58 1.49 13.31
C LYS A 148 -20.22 0.81 13.45
N ILE A 149 -19.77 0.58 14.68
CA ILE A 149 -18.57 -0.21 14.97
C ILE A 149 -18.81 -1.69 14.64
N SER A 150 -19.97 -2.25 15.00
CA SER A 150 -20.32 -3.66 14.73
C SER A 150 -20.43 -3.96 13.23
N GLU A 151 -20.93 -3.01 12.43
CA GLU A 151 -21.02 -3.16 10.96
C GLU A 151 -19.67 -3.37 10.26
N LEU A 152 -18.56 -2.94 10.86
CA LEU A 152 -17.24 -2.98 10.23
C LEU A 152 -16.75 -4.41 9.96
N ASN A 153 -17.06 -5.34 10.85
CA ASN A 153 -16.60 -6.72 10.73
C ASN A 153 -17.55 -7.70 11.44
N PRO A 154 -18.33 -8.50 10.70
CA PRO A 154 -19.30 -9.43 11.28
C PRO A 154 -18.66 -10.60 12.05
N TYR A 155 -17.34 -10.79 11.97
CA TYR A 155 -16.60 -11.81 12.72
C TYR A 155 -16.22 -11.37 14.14
N VAL A 156 -16.33 -10.07 14.47
CA VAL A 156 -15.96 -9.53 15.79
C VAL A 156 -17.21 -9.32 16.63
N LYS A 157 -17.26 -9.96 17.81
CA LYS A 157 -18.35 -9.69 18.76
C LYS A 157 -18.13 -8.34 19.44
N VAL A 158 -18.92 -7.33 19.09
CA VAL A 158 -18.91 -6.03 19.77
C VAL A 158 -20.03 -6.00 20.82
N SER A 159 -19.71 -5.53 22.02
CA SER A 159 -20.64 -5.27 23.12
C SER A 159 -20.36 -3.92 23.76
N GLN A 160 -21.27 -3.41 24.59
CA GLN A 160 -21.07 -2.17 25.33
C GLN A 160 -21.28 -2.32 26.84
N SER A 161 -20.72 -1.38 27.59
CA SER A 161 -20.95 -1.17 29.01
C SER A 161 -21.01 0.32 29.32
N THR A 162 -21.90 0.70 30.24
CA THR A 162 -22.02 2.08 30.78
C THR A 162 -21.97 2.07 32.31
N LEU A 163 -21.32 1.05 32.89
CA LEU A 163 -21.05 0.98 34.33
C LEU A 163 -20.19 2.18 34.74
N LEU A 164 -20.28 2.63 35.99
CA LEU A 164 -19.36 3.67 36.45
C LEU A 164 -18.00 3.04 36.76
N PHE A 165 -16.93 3.81 36.57
CA PHE A 165 -15.58 3.35 36.97
C PHE A 165 -15.55 2.90 38.44
N GLN A 166 -16.29 3.56 39.33
CA GLN A 166 -16.39 3.16 40.73
C GLN A 166 -16.94 1.73 40.91
N ASP A 167 -17.89 1.30 40.07
CA ASP A 167 -18.44 -0.06 40.11
C ASP A 167 -17.40 -1.09 39.65
N ILE A 168 -16.63 -0.76 38.61
CA ILE A 168 -15.54 -1.60 38.08
C ILE A 168 -14.39 -1.69 39.09
N ILE A 169 -14.02 -0.58 39.75
CA ILE A 169 -12.97 -0.56 40.79
C ILE A 169 -13.43 -1.32 42.04
N THR A 170 -14.73 -1.33 42.34
CA THR A 170 -15.29 -2.12 43.46
C THR A 170 -15.32 -3.62 43.15
N ASN A 171 -15.30 -4.03 41.88
CA ASN A 171 -15.24 -5.42 41.45
C ASN A 171 -14.34 -5.61 40.21
N LEU A 172 -13.01 -5.62 40.45
CA LEU A 172 -12.00 -5.77 39.40
C LEU A 172 -12.04 -7.15 38.71
N ASP A 173 -12.65 -8.18 39.32
CA ASP A 173 -12.77 -9.53 38.72
C ASP A 173 -13.55 -9.51 37.39
N TYR A 174 -14.40 -8.50 37.16
CA TYR A 174 -15.03 -8.24 35.87
C TYR A 174 -13.99 -8.14 34.72
N LEU A 175 -12.78 -7.68 35.01
CA LEU A 175 -11.72 -7.47 34.03
C LEU A 175 -11.01 -8.76 33.60
N LEU A 176 -11.10 -9.84 34.38
CA LEU A 176 -10.42 -11.13 34.12
C LEU A 176 -10.85 -11.81 32.79
N GLN A 177 -11.98 -11.42 32.22
CA GLN A 177 -12.47 -11.94 30.94
C GLN A 177 -11.72 -11.37 29.71
N PHE A 178 -10.96 -10.29 29.88
CA PHE A 178 -10.25 -9.59 28.82
C PHE A 178 -8.76 -9.95 28.83
N LYS A 179 -8.17 -10.06 27.63
CA LYS A 179 -6.72 -10.27 27.49
C LYS A 179 -5.96 -8.95 27.37
N CYS A 180 -6.63 -7.90 26.93
CA CYS A 180 -6.09 -6.56 26.75
C CYS A 180 -7.09 -5.51 27.24
N ILE A 181 -6.60 -4.53 28.00
CA ILE A 181 -7.37 -3.41 28.55
C ILE A 181 -6.75 -2.12 28.04
N ILE A 182 -7.57 -1.27 27.44
CA ILE A 182 -7.17 0.00 26.85
C ILE A 182 -7.99 1.09 27.53
N LEU A 183 -7.33 2.04 28.18
CA LEU A 183 -7.97 3.18 28.82
C LEU A 183 -7.70 4.47 28.03
N THR A 184 -8.76 5.21 27.76
CA THR A 184 -8.74 6.58 27.23
C THR A 184 -9.70 7.41 28.07
N GLU A 185 -9.40 8.71 28.23
CA GLU A 185 -10.21 9.68 28.97
C GLU A 185 -10.51 9.24 30.42
N CYS A 186 -9.56 8.52 31.03
CA CYS A 186 -9.69 7.88 32.35
C CYS A 186 -8.82 8.60 33.40
N PRO A 187 -9.34 8.91 34.60
CA PRO A 187 -8.55 9.49 35.71
C PRO A 187 -7.33 8.65 36.12
N LEU A 188 -6.21 9.31 36.42
CA LEU A 188 -4.94 8.65 36.76
C LEU A 188 -5.05 7.69 37.95
N GLU A 189 -5.81 8.03 39.00
CA GLU A 189 -6.08 7.13 40.13
C GLU A 189 -6.61 5.75 39.67
N TYR A 190 -7.56 5.74 38.74
CA TYR A 190 -8.14 4.50 38.20
C TYR A 190 -7.19 3.80 37.24
N GLN A 191 -6.43 4.54 36.42
CA GLN A 191 -5.40 3.96 35.55
C GLN A 191 -4.37 3.16 36.37
N ILE A 192 -3.90 3.71 37.49
CA ILE A 192 -2.91 3.05 38.36
C ILE A 192 -3.50 1.77 38.99
N LYS A 193 -4.70 1.85 39.59
CA LYS A 193 -5.36 0.69 40.22
C LYS A 193 -5.61 -0.44 39.20
N ILE A 194 -6.10 -0.10 38.01
CA ILE A 194 -6.35 -1.08 36.95
C ILE A 194 -5.03 -1.66 36.44
N ASN A 195 -3.97 -0.87 36.25
CA ASN A 195 -2.65 -1.36 35.85
C ASN A 195 -2.06 -2.35 36.87
N GLU A 196 -2.08 -2.01 38.15
CA GLU A 196 -1.57 -2.89 39.23
C GLU A 196 -2.32 -4.24 39.24
N TYR A 197 -3.64 -4.23 39.05
CA TYR A 197 -4.45 -5.45 38.91
C TYR A 197 -4.12 -6.23 37.62
N CYS A 198 -3.94 -5.55 36.48
CA CYS A 198 -3.58 -6.19 35.22
C CYS A 198 -2.27 -6.98 35.33
N ARG A 199 -1.26 -6.42 36.00
CA ARG A 199 0.03 -7.09 36.23
C ARG A 199 -0.11 -8.35 37.09
N GLN A 200 -0.98 -8.33 38.10
CA GLN A 200 -1.24 -9.49 38.97
C GLN A 200 -1.91 -10.66 38.22
N HIS A 201 -2.65 -10.37 37.15
CA HIS A 201 -3.45 -11.35 36.40
C HIS A 201 -2.99 -11.60 34.96
N SER A 202 -1.80 -11.14 34.57
CA SER A 202 -1.23 -11.30 33.21
C SER A 202 -2.13 -10.75 32.09
N ILE A 203 -2.85 -9.67 32.38
CA ILE A 203 -3.66 -8.90 31.43
C ILE A 203 -2.78 -7.78 30.86
N TYR A 204 -2.83 -7.55 29.55
CA TYR A 204 -2.08 -6.46 28.92
C TYR A 204 -2.79 -5.13 29.09
N PHE A 205 -2.04 -4.08 29.39
CA PHE A 205 -2.58 -2.76 29.72
C PHE A 205 -2.02 -1.68 28.80
N LEU A 206 -2.91 -0.80 28.31
CA LEU A 206 -2.55 0.37 27.50
C LEU A 206 -3.31 1.61 27.97
N VAL A 207 -2.68 2.78 27.84
CA VAL A 207 -3.32 4.09 28.00
C VAL A 207 -3.06 4.92 26.76
N CYS A 208 -4.08 5.63 26.27
CA CYS A 208 -3.91 6.59 25.18
C CYS A 208 -4.87 7.77 25.35
N ASP A 209 -4.36 9.00 25.28
CA ASP A 209 -5.18 10.21 25.36
C ASP A 209 -4.68 11.29 24.39
N SER A 210 -5.55 12.26 24.09
CA SER A 210 -5.21 13.47 23.33
C SER A 210 -5.93 14.69 23.92
N PHE A 211 -5.17 15.75 24.14
CA PHE A 211 -5.62 17.03 24.69
C PHE A 211 -4.99 18.16 23.86
N GLY A 212 -5.83 19.01 23.27
CA GLY A 212 -5.39 20.10 22.40
C GLY A 212 -4.67 19.62 21.15
N LEU A 213 -3.41 20.02 21.03
CA LEU A 213 -2.47 19.64 19.97
C LEU A 213 -1.47 18.57 20.42
N PHE A 214 -1.73 17.87 21.53
CA PHE A 214 -0.81 16.94 22.18
C PHE A 214 -1.50 15.61 22.50
N GLY A 215 -0.71 14.55 22.70
CA GLY A 215 -1.20 13.27 23.22
C GLY A 215 -0.10 12.27 23.47
N TRP A 216 -0.48 11.11 23.99
CA TRP A 216 0.45 10.07 24.41
C TRP A 216 -0.12 8.65 24.26
N VAL A 217 0.79 7.68 24.20
CA VAL A 217 0.51 6.24 24.31
C VAL A 217 1.44 5.64 25.38
N PHE A 218 0.89 4.73 26.18
CA PHE A 218 1.63 3.93 27.17
C PHE A 218 1.28 2.45 27.04
N ASN A 219 2.28 1.59 27.20
CA ASN A 219 2.15 0.13 27.25
C ASN A 219 2.71 -0.43 28.56
N ASP A 220 1.98 -1.35 29.20
CA ASP A 220 2.51 -2.32 30.16
C ASP A 220 1.98 -3.72 29.85
N PHE A 221 2.85 -4.58 29.32
CA PHE A 221 2.51 -5.97 28.99
C PHE A 221 3.04 -6.98 30.05
N GLY A 222 3.41 -6.48 31.23
CA GLY A 222 3.91 -7.25 32.35
C GLY A 222 5.43 -7.44 32.37
N GLN A 223 5.87 -8.29 33.29
CA GLN A 223 7.22 -8.86 33.25
C GLN A 223 7.25 -10.01 32.24
N ASP A 224 8.40 -10.20 31.61
CA ASP A 224 8.70 -11.31 30.70
C ASP A 224 7.79 -11.43 29.45
N PHE A 225 7.41 -10.31 28.83
CA PHE A 225 6.61 -10.33 27.60
C PHE A 225 7.39 -10.89 26.41
N LEU A 226 6.92 -12.01 25.85
CA LEU A 226 7.58 -12.73 24.76
C LEU A 226 7.15 -12.25 23.37
N VAL A 227 8.08 -11.66 22.62
CA VAL A 227 7.93 -11.34 21.19
C VAL A 227 8.50 -12.50 20.36
N HIS A 228 7.65 -13.14 19.56
CA HIS A 228 8.01 -14.27 18.68
C HIS A 228 8.62 -13.84 17.33
N ASP A 229 8.26 -12.65 16.84
CA ASP A 229 8.68 -12.11 15.55
C ASP A 229 8.93 -10.61 15.70
N LYS A 230 10.20 -10.19 15.76
CA LYS A 230 10.60 -8.82 16.15
C LYS A 230 10.18 -7.75 15.15
N ASN A 231 10.30 -8.02 13.86
CA ASN A 231 10.28 -7.02 12.80
C ASN A 231 9.31 -7.33 11.66
N GLY A 232 8.76 -8.55 11.59
CA GLY A 232 7.84 -8.95 10.52
C GLY A 232 8.48 -9.29 9.18
N GLU A 233 9.80 -9.14 9.02
CA GLU A 233 10.48 -9.38 7.74
C GLU A 233 10.47 -10.86 7.37
N ASP A 234 10.51 -11.17 6.08
CA ASP A 234 10.63 -12.55 5.61
C ASP A 234 12.02 -13.14 5.95
N ILE A 235 12.04 -14.44 6.27
CA ILE A 235 13.30 -15.18 6.44
C ILE A 235 14.06 -15.16 5.12
N LYS A 236 15.26 -14.59 5.14
CA LYS A 236 16.14 -14.52 3.96
C LYS A 236 17.02 -15.76 3.88
N GLU A 237 17.16 -16.27 2.65
CA GLU A 237 18.14 -17.30 2.31
C GLU A 237 19.35 -16.65 1.64
N THR A 238 20.56 -17.00 2.09
CA THR A 238 21.81 -16.53 1.47
C THR A 238 22.67 -17.72 1.06
N PHE A 239 23.26 -17.67 -0.13
CA PHE A 239 24.13 -18.73 -0.63
C PHE A 239 25.55 -18.60 -0.08
N ILE A 240 26.16 -19.73 0.25
CA ILE A 240 27.50 -19.82 0.82
C ILE A 240 28.53 -20.06 -0.29
N SER A 241 29.66 -19.35 -0.22
CA SER A 241 30.84 -19.58 -1.06
C SER A 241 31.84 -20.52 -0.40
N SER A 242 32.10 -20.33 0.90
CA SER A 242 33.03 -21.15 1.69
C SER A 242 32.74 -21.10 3.19
N ILE A 243 33.20 -22.13 3.89
CA ILE A 243 33.23 -22.24 5.36
C ILE A 243 34.65 -22.70 5.76
N SER A 244 35.32 -22.01 6.69
CA SER A 244 36.63 -22.46 7.20
C SER A 244 36.52 -23.57 8.25
N ILE A 245 37.63 -24.28 8.48
CA ILE A 245 37.82 -25.13 9.65
C ILE A 245 38.64 -24.33 10.66
N ASP A 246 37.99 -23.85 11.72
CA ASP A 246 38.63 -23.08 12.80
C ASP A 246 37.77 -23.14 14.07
N LYS A 247 38.31 -22.67 15.20
CA LYS A 247 37.56 -22.45 16.45
C LYS A 247 36.54 -21.30 16.35
N GLU A 248 36.81 -20.36 15.45
CA GLU A 248 35.89 -19.29 15.04
C GLU A 248 35.74 -19.32 13.52
N ALA A 249 35.01 -20.33 13.05
CA ALA A 249 34.87 -20.63 11.64
C ALA A 249 34.19 -19.48 10.89
N ILE A 250 34.80 -19.02 9.80
CA ILE A 250 34.31 -17.93 8.97
C ILE A 250 33.48 -18.51 7.84
N VAL A 251 32.23 -18.04 7.74
CA VAL A 251 31.34 -18.27 6.61
C VAL A 251 31.44 -17.09 5.66
N THR A 252 31.70 -17.35 4.38
CA THR A 252 31.74 -16.32 3.33
C THR A 252 30.56 -16.51 2.38
N CYS A 253 29.79 -15.45 2.14
CA CYS A 253 28.66 -15.45 1.22
C CYS A 253 29.11 -15.48 -0.25
N MET A 254 28.21 -15.89 -1.15
CA MET A 254 28.45 -15.79 -2.59
C MET A 254 28.68 -14.35 -3.05
N GLU A 255 29.48 -14.17 -4.09
CA GLU A 255 29.89 -12.86 -4.60
C GLU A 255 28.69 -11.94 -4.89
N ASN A 256 28.76 -10.69 -4.41
CA ASN A 256 27.68 -9.69 -4.46
C ASN A 256 26.40 -10.02 -3.65
N GLN A 257 26.39 -11.03 -2.77
CA GLN A 257 25.28 -11.30 -1.85
C GLN A 257 25.61 -10.89 -0.40
N MET A 258 24.95 -9.85 0.11
CA MET A 258 25.01 -9.49 1.53
C MET A 258 24.07 -10.38 2.35
N HIS A 259 24.51 -10.84 3.53
CA HIS A 259 23.67 -11.67 4.41
C HIS A 259 22.58 -10.87 5.15
N ASN A 260 22.84 -9.61 5.49
CA ASN A 260 21.95 -8.72 6.27
C ASN A 260 21.60 -9.20 7.70
N LEU A 261 22.29 -10.21 8.20
CA LEU A 261 22.27 -10.67 9.61
C LEU A 261 22.93 -9.65 10.54
N GLU A 262 22.54 -9.67 11.82
CA GLU A 262 23.16 -8.93 12.93
C GLU A 262 23.93 -9.88 13.88
N SER A 263 24.91 -9.35 14.63
CA SER A 263 25.64 -10.14 15.63
C SER A 263 24.71 -10.54 16.77
N GLY A 264 24.44 -11.84 16.90
CA GLY A 264 23.48 -12.38 17.86
C GLY A 264 22.39 -13.24 17.22
N ASP A 265 22.15 -13.10 15.91
CA ASP A 265 21.15 -13.89 15.18
C ASP A 265 21.52 -15.38 15.15
N LEU A 266 20.53 -16.23 14.85
CA LEU A 266 20.68 -17.68 14.70
C LEU A 266 20.42 -18.09 13.25
N VAL A 267 21.36 -18.80 12.63
CA VAL A 267 21.20 -19.32 11.26
C VAL A 267 21.14 -20.85 11.22
N LEU A 268 20.33 -21.36 10.29
CA LEU A 268 20.22 -22.78 9.93
C LEU A 268 20.99 -23.06 8.63
N PHE A 269 21.84 -24.08 8.60
CA PHE A 269 22.55 -24.50 7.38
C PHE A 269 21.81 -25.62 6.64
N ARG A 270 21.77 -25.55 5.31
CA ARG A 270 21.23 -26.58 4.41
C ARG A 270 22.13 -26.74 3.17
N GLU A 271 22.12 -27.91 2.55
CA GLU A 271 22.81 -28.22 1.29
C GLU A 271 24.35 -28.00 1.25
N VAL A 272 25.02 -27.96 2.40
CA VAL A 272 26.49 -27.88 2.48
C VAL A 272 27.09 -29.24 2.12
N LYS A 273 28.00 -29.29 1.13
CA LYS A 273 28.71 -30.52 0.71
C LYS A 273 30.14 -30.53 1.25
N GLY A 274 30.64 -31.73 1.56
CA GLY A 274 31.95 -31.95 2.17
C GLY A 274 31.93 -31.81 3.69
N MET A 275 31.37 -30.71 4.18
CA MET A 275 31.09 -30.45 5.61
C MET A 275 29.62 -30.78 5.88
N THR A 276 29.28 -32.06 5.99
CA THR A 276 27.88 -32.50 6.10
C THR A 276 27.28 -32.31 7.49
N GLU A 277 28.13 -32.29 8.52
CA GLU A 277 27.83 -32.23 9.95
C GLU A 277 27.10 -30.95 10.36
N ILE A 278 27.29 -29.87 9.61
CA ILE A 278 26.64 -28.57 9.83
C ILE A 278 25.19 -28.53 9.30
N ASN A 279 24.78 -29.45 8.43
CA ASN A 279 23.43 -29.39 7.86
C ASN A 279 22.37 -29.69 8.92
N GLY A 280 21.38 -28.81 9.04
CA GLY A 280 20.32 -28.90 10.06
C GLY A 280 20.72 -28.37 11.44
N THR A 281 21.97 -27.93 11.64
CA THR A 281 22.40 -27.32 12.91
C THR A 281 22.14 -25.81 12.94
N LYS A 282 21.99 -25.27 14.16
CA LYS A 282 21.77 -23.83 14.41
C LYS A 282 23.04 -23.21 14.97
N HIS A 283 23.50 -22.12 14.39
CA HIS A 283 24.69 -21.39 14.86
C HIS A 283 24.39 -19.93 15.15
N LYS A 284 25.04 -19.39 16.18
CA LYS A 284 24.99 -17.96 16.51
C LYS A 284 25.96 -17.19 15.62
N VAL A 285 25.48 -16.10 15.04
CA VAL A 285 26.20 -15.24 14.11
C VAL A 285 27.02 -14.21 14.89
N ASN A 286 28.28 -14.02 14.50
CA ASN A 286 29.04 -12.82 14.80
C ASN A 286 29.52 -12.17 13.49
N VAL A 287 28.93 -11.03 13.13
CA VAL A 287 29.17 -10.35 11.86
C VAL A 287 30.59 -9.77 11.80
N ILE A 288 31.30 -10.04 10.70
CA ILE A 288 32.64 -9.49 10.45
C ILE A 288 32.55 -8.31 9.47
N ASN A 289 31.78 -8.47 8.41
CA ASN A 289 31.46 -7.45 7.40
C ASN A 289 30.18 -7.90 6.64
N PRO A 290 29.58 -7.11 5.71
CA PRO A 290 28.31 -7.47 5.05
C PRO A 290 28.27 -8.80 4.27
N TYR A 291 29.42 -9.43 4.02
CA TYR A 291 29.59 -10.65 3.21
C TYR A 291 30.16 -11.83 4.00
N SER A 292 30.46 -11.69 5.30
CA SER A 292 31.04 -12.78 6.10
C SER A 292 30.84 -12.60 7.61
N PHE A 293 30.73 -13.73 8.32
CA PHE A 293 30.49 -13.81 9.76
C PHE A 293 31.13 -15.08 10.35
N SER A 294 31.39 -15.11 11.67
CA SER A 294 31.80 -16.34 12.37
C SER A 294 30.61 -17.08 13.01
N ILE A 295 30.79 -18.39 13.24
CA ILE A 295 29.76 -19.32 13.74
C ILE A 295 30.24 -20.23 14.89
N GLY A 296 31.40 -19.95 15.49
CA GLY A 296 32.06 -20.81 16.47
C GLY A 296 32.84 -21.97 15.86
N ASP A 297 33.04 -23.04 16.64
CA ASP A 297 34.02 -24.09 16.38
C ASP A 297 33.56 -25.13 15.35
N THR A 298 34.30 -25.26 14.25
CA THR A 298 34.18 -26.31 13.22
C THR A 298 35.44 -27.17 13.11
N SER A 299 36.39 -27.06 14.05
CA SER A 299 37.70 -27.76 14.01
C SER A 299 37.62 -29.29 13.95
N THR A 300 36.47 -29.85 14.34
CA THR A 300 36.18 -31.30 14.30
C THR A 300 35.38 -31.73 13.07
N PHE A 301 34.96 -30.80 12.21
CA PHE A 301 34.12 -31.08 11.05
C PHE A 301 34.94 -31.42 9.81
N SER A 302 34.32 -32.14 8.87
CA SER A 302 34.88 -32.44 7.55
C SER A 302 35.06 -31.18 6.68
N HIS A 303 36.02 -31.22 5.75
CA HIS A 303 36.32 -30.09 4.87
C HIS A 303 35.15 -29.72 3.95
N TYR A 304 34.79 -28.43 3.96
CA TYR A 304 33.87 -27.84 2.98
C TYR A 304 34.34 -28.09 1.54
N GLN A 305 33.41 -28.49 0.66
CA GLN A 305 33.66 -28.71 -0.76
C GLN A 305 32.92 -27.72 -1.66
N SER A 306 31.61 -27.56 -1.46
CA SER A 306 30.77 -26.69 -2.30
C SER A 306 29.35 -26.53 -1.74
N GLY A 307 28.62 -25.54 -2.27
CA GLY A 307 27.21 -25.35 -1.99
C GLY A 307 26.95 -24.74 -0.61
N GLY A 308 25.77 -24.99 -0.07
CA GLY A 308 25.35 -24.40 1.20
C GLY A 308 24.43 -23.20 1.05
N ILE A 309 23.41 -23.19 1.90
CA ILE A 309 22.45 -22.13 2.11
C ILE A 309 22.37 -21.89 3.61
N ILE A 310 22.43 -20.62 4.02
CA ILE A 310 21.98 -20.21 5.35
C ILE A 310 20.56 -19.66 5.28
N SER A 311 19.78 -19.91 6.32
CA SER A 311 18.48 -19.30 6.54
C SER A 311 18.42 -18.72 7.95
N ASP A 312 18.03 -17.46 8.07
CA ASP A 312 17.81 -16.81 9.37
C ASP A 312 16.67 -17.51 10.17
N ILE A 313 16.77 -17.49 11.50
CA ILE A 313 15.80 -18.03 12.42
C ILE A 313 15.28 -16.90 13.30
N LYS A 314 13.98 -16.60 13.15
CA LYS A 314 13.25 -15.69 14.04
C LYS A 314 13.39 -16.15 15.49
N THR A 315 14.28 -15.49 16.22
CA THR A 315 14.63 -15.81 17.59
C THR A 315 13.79 -14.92 18.52
N PRO A 316 12.93 -15.51 19.38
CA PRO A 316 12.10 -14.74 20.29
C PRO A 316 12.94 -13.87 21.24
N ILE A 317 12.38 -12.73 21.66
CA ILE A 317 12.96 -11.88 22.71
C ILE A 317 11.94 -11.61 23.81
N THR A 318 12.45 -11.44 25.02
CA THR A 318 11.68 -11.11 26.21
C THR A 318 11.84 -9.62 26.52
N ILE A 319 10.73 -8.93 26.77
CA ILE A 319 10.69 -7.50 27.09
C ILE A 319 10.02 -7.29 28.44
N ASN A 320 10.70 -6.58 29.33
CA ASN A 320 10.21 -6.27 30.67
C ASN A 320 9.68 -4.83 30.73
N PHE A 321 8.45 -4.67 31.21
CA PHE A 321 7.76 -3.39 31.38
C PHE A 321 7.70 -2.96 32.85
N LYS A 322 7.83 -1.65 33.08
CA LYS A 322 7.58 -1.04 34.40
C LYS A 322 6.06 -0.93 34.59
N SER A 323 5.58 -0.86 35.84
CA SER A 323 4.18 -0.47 36.05
C SER A 323 3.95 0.98 35.62
N LEU A 324 2.70 1.37 35.36
CA LEU A 324 2.34 2.77 35.12
C LEU A 324 2.89 3.68 36.21
N LYS A 325 2.75 3.28 37.47
CA LYS A 325 3.23 4.02 38.65
C LYS A 325 4.76 4.21 38.65
N GLU A 326 5.53 3.16 38.39
CA GLU A 326 6.99 3.21 38.32
C GLU A 326 7.49 3.99 37.09
N SER A 327 6.78 3.87 35.96
CA SER A 327 7.10 4.55 34.70
C SER A 327 6.78 6.05 34.71
N ILE A 328 6.00 6.54 35.68
CA ILE A 328 5.76 7.97 35.91
C ILE A 328 6.96 8.63 36.61
N GLU A 329 7.63 7.90 37.50
CA GLU A 329 8.82 8.38 38.19
C GLU A 329 10.09 8.16 37.35
N THR A 330 10.14 7.07 36.58
CA THR A 330 11.27 6.73 35.71
C THR A 330 10.81 6.33 34.30
N PRO A 331 10.39 7.29 33.45
CA PRO A 331 9.84 6.97 32.14
C PRO A 331 10.92 6.49 31.15
N ASP A 332 10.69 5.33 30.53
CA ASP A 332 11.38 4.98 29.27
C ASP A 332 10.53 5.57 28.13
N ILE A 333 10.92 6.74 27.63
CA ILE A 333 10.27 7.43 26.51
C ILE A 333 10.95 7.02 25.20
N LEU A 334 10.16 6.70 24.18
CA LEU A 334 10.66 6.56 22.82
C LEU A 334 11.08 7.92 22.29
N ASP A 335 12.38 8.16 22.23
CA ASP A 335 12.96 9.33 21.61
C ASP A 335 13.17 9.09 20.11
N PHE A 336 12.69 10.01 19.27
CA PHE A 336 12.93 10.01 17.83
C PHE A 336 13.11 11.44 17.32
N ASP A 337 13.88 11.54 16.23
CA ASP A 337 14.52 12.78 15.82
C ASP A 337 13.54 13.97 15.70
N PHE A 338 13.88 15.06 16.40
CA PHE A 338 13.23 16.39 16.40
C PHE A 338 11.91 16.61 17.16
N MET A 339 11.39 15.65 17.93
CA MET A 339 10.35 15.94 18.94
C MET A 339 10.95 16.75 20.12
N LYS A 340 10.94 18.08 20.01
CA LYS A 340 11.31 18.95 21.13
C LYS A 340 10.37 18.65 22.30
N ASN A 341 10.93 18.57 23.51
CA ASN A 341 10.18 18.61 24.77
C ASN A 341 9.49 17.31 25.25
N ASN A 342 9.91 16.12 24.82
CA ASN A 342 9.39 14.80 25.29
C ASN A 342 9.18 14.70 26.83
N TYR A 343 10.18 15.10 27.65
CA TYR A 343 10.06 15.11 29.12
C TYR A 343 9.14 16.23 29.67
N GLN A 344 9.03 17.38 28.97
CA GLN A 344 8.04 18.40 29.32
C GLN A 344 6.61 17.88 29.08
N LEU A 345 6.39 17.14 27.98
CA LEU A 345 5.09 16.52 27.68
C LEU A 345 4.74 15.42 28.68
N HIS A 346 5.74 14.69 29.20
CA HIS A 346 5.56 13.79 30.34
C HIS A 346 5.09 14.56 31.60
N LEU A 347 5.76 15.65 31.98
CA LEU A 347 5.33 16.51 33.09
C LEU A 347 3.95 17.15 32.85
N ALA A 348 3.66 17.56 31.62
CA ALA A 348 2.38 18.17 31.24
C ALA A 348 1.23 17.17 31.35
N ARG A 349 1.43 15.90 30.97
CA ARG A 349 0.48 14.81 31.24
C ARG A 349 0.12 14.74 32.72
N GLN A 350 1.13 14.74 33.60
CA GLN A 350 0.90 14.68 35.05
C GLN A 350 0.15 15.91 35.55
N THR A 351 0.48 17.08 35.01
CA THR A 351 -0.19 18.36 35.33
C THR A 351 -1.66 18.35 34.89
N ILE A 352 -1.98 17.84 33.69
CA ILE A 352 -3.36 17.66 33.21
C ILE A 352 -4.15 16.72 34.13
N GLN A 353 -3.58 15.57 34.48
CA GLN A 353 -4.25 14.59 35.33
C GLN A 353 -4.50 15.12 36.75
N THR A 354 -3.49 15.71 37.40
CA THR A 354 -3.65 16.33 38.73
C THR A 354 -4.60 17.53 38.70
N TRP A 355 -4.61 18.32 37.62
CA TRP A 355 -5.60 19.39 37.45
C TRP A 355 -7.02 18.81 37.41
N PHE A 356 -7.24 17.79 36.58
CA PHE A 356 -8.54 17.15 36.38
C PHE A 356 -9.10 16.55 37.67
N GLU A 357 -8.24 15.91 38.47
CA GLU A 357 -8.58 15.40 39.80
C GLU A 357 -8.92 16.54 40.79
N ALA A 358 -8.13 17.62 40.80
CA ALA A 358 -8.35 18.76 41.71
C ALA A 358 -9.60 19.60 41.35
N HIS A 359 -9.98 19.68 40.08
CA HIS A 359 -11.06 20.55 39.59
C HIS A 359 -12.33 19.78 39.21
N SER A 360 -12.68 18.73 39.96
CA SER A 360 -13.94 17.99 39.81
C SER A 360 -14.18 17.45 38.39
N SER A 361 -13.15 16.86 37.79
CA SER A 361 -13.18 16.31 36.41
C SER A 361 -13.41 17.37 35.33
N THR A 362 -12.84 18.57 35.51
CA THR A 362 -12.81 19.64 34.49
C THR A 362 -11.38 19.99 34.10
N LEU A 363 -11.19 20.44 32.87
CA LEU A 363 -9.91 20.91 32.32
C LEU A 363 -9.79 22.44 32.43
N PRO A 364 -8.59 23.02 32.31
CA PRO A 364 -8.41 24.46 32.15
C PRO A 364 -9.34 25.04 31.07
N LYS A 365 -9.95 26.20 31.33
CA LYS A 365 -10.81 26.88 30.36
C LYS A 365 -10.00 27.31 29.15
N ALA A 366 -10.55 27.07 27.97
CA ALA A 366 -9.90 27.41 26.71
C ALA A 366 -9.51 28.90 26.69
N TRP A 367 -8.25 29.18 26.36
CA TRP A 367 -7.67 30.53 26.27
C TRP A 367 -7.75 31.39 27.54
N ASN A 368 -7.94 30.80 28.72
CA ASN A 368 -8.00 31.56 29.98
C ASN A 368 -6.62 31.72 30.64
N GLN A 369 -6.17 32.97 30.80
CA GLN A 369 -4.86 33.27 31.39
C GLN A 369 -4.73 32.88 32.87
N GLN A 370 -5.81 33.00 33.67
CA GLN A 370 -5.74 32.64 35.08
C GLN A 370 -5.56 31.13 35.23
N ASP A 371 -6.41 30.35 34.57
CA ASP A 371 -6.30 28.89 34.55
C ASP A 371 -4.91 28.45 34.01
N ALA A 372 -4.36 29.14 33.00
CA ALA A 372 -3.01 28.87 32.48
C ALA A 372 -1.87 29.20 33.47
N ASN A 373 -1.97 30.32 34.19
CA ASN A 373 -1.02 30.67 35.25
C ASN A 373 -1.05 29.62 36.37
N ASP A 374 -2.23 29.22 36.81
CA ASP A 374 -2.43 28.22 37.85
C ASP A 374 -1.94 26.82 37.39
N PHE A 375 -2.12 26.49 36.12
CA PHE A 375 -1.60 25.26 35.51
C PHE A 375 -0.06 25.23 35.50
N ILE A 376 0.60 26.35 35.21
CA ILE A 376 2.07 26.48 35.31
C ILE A 376 2.54 26.35 36.77
N GLN A 377 1.83 26.94 37.75
CA GLN A 377 2.17 26.75 39.17
C GLN A 377 2.00 25.30 39.61
N LEU A 378 0.96 24.61 39.14
CA LEU A 378 0.77 23.19 39.39
C LEU A 378 1.91 22.34 38.79
N ALA A 379 2.36 22.65 37.57
CA ALA A 379 3.49 21.99 36.94
C ALA A 379 4.80 22.17 37.73
N ILE A 380 5.06 23.38 38.26
CA ILE A 380 6.20 23.67 39.15
C ILE A 380 6.13 22.77 40.39
N ASN A 381 4.99 22.76 41.09
CA ASN A 381 4.78 21.96 42.31
C ASN A 381 4.91 20.43 42.09
N ILE A 382 4.61 19.95 40.89
CA ILE A 382 4.81 18.55 40.50
C ILE A 382 6.29 18.27 40.19
N ASN A 383 6.95 19.17 39.45
CA ASN A 383 8.35 19.01 39.07
C ASN A 383 9.32 19.13 40.24
N GLU A 384 8.99 19.90 41.29
CA GLU A 384 9.77 19.90 42.55
C GLU A 384 9.89 18.50 43.18
N LYS A 385 8.85 17.67 42.99
CA LYS A 385 8.77 16.30 43.53
C LYS A 385 9.37 15.27 42.57
N LEU A 386 8.94 15.29 41.31
CA LEU A 386 9.32 14.28 40.30
C LEU A 386 10.67 14.57 39.64
N LYS A 387 11.10 15.85 39.59
CA LYS A 387 12.33 16.32 38.92
C LYS A 387 12.46 15.82 37.47
N THR A 388 11.34 15.80 36.76
CA THR A 388 11.21 15.31 35.38
C THR A 388 12.00 16.16 34.38
N VAL A 389 12.10 17.48 34.63
CA VAL A 389 12.86 18.43 33.79
C VAL A 389 13.67 19.40 34.67
N GLU A 390 14.80 19.89 34.16
CA GLU A 390 15.64 20.89 34.86
C GLU A 390 14.96 22.27 34.92
N GLU A 391 14.41 22.73 33.80
CA GLU A 391 13.63 23.96 33.66
C GLU A 391 12.31 23.67 32.94
N ILE A 392 11.22 24.31 33.38
CA ILE A 392 9.88 24.17 32.75
C ILE A 392 9.72 25.19 31.63
N ASP A 393 9.37 24.73 30.43
CA ASP A 393 8.97 25.61 29.33
C ASP A 393 7.57 26.20 29.62
N LYS A 394 7.55 27.36 30.28
CA LYS A 394 6.30 28.05 30.65
C LYS A 394 5.44 28.40 29.44
N THR A 395 6.05 28.69 28.28
CA THR A 395 5.32 29.01 27.04
C THR A 395 4.63 27.77 26.49
N LEU A 396 5.26 26.60 26.54
CA LEU A 396 4.63 25.34 26.19
C LEU A 396 3.45 25.03 27.13
N PHE A 397 3.63 25.15 28.44
CA PHE A 397 2.58 24.85 29.43
C PHE A 397 1.39 25.82 29.36
N GLU A 398 1.62 27.11 29.10
CA GLU A 398 0.58 28.10 28.81
C GLU A 398 -0.29 27.67 27.61
N LYS A 399 0.37 27.26 26.52
CA LYS A 399 -0.31 26.84 25.27
C LYS A 399 -1.04 25.52 25.43
N ILE A 400 -0.52 24.59 26.22
CA ILE A 400 -1.22 23.37 26.62
C ILE A 400 -2.49 23.74 27.39
N ALA A 401 -2.42 24.62 28.41
CA ALA A 401 -3.59 25.06 29.16
C ALA A 401 -4.65 25.77 28.29
N PHE A 402 -4.23 26.63 27.35
CA PHE A 402 -5.16 27.29 26.44
C PHE A 402 -5.90 26.32 25.50
N THR A 403 -5.26 25.22 25.11
CA THR A 403 -5.77 24.32 24.05
C THR A 403 -6.28 22.98 24.55
N CYS A 404 -6.06 22.57 25.81
CA CYS A 404 -6.34 21.22 26.29
C CYS A 404 -7.79 20.73 26.16
N LEU A 405 -8.77 21.65 26.13
CA LEU A 405 -10.19 21.34 25.84
C LEU A 405 -10.47 21.05 24.35
N GLY A 406 -9.59 21.49 23.47
CA GLY A 406 -9.67 21.25 22.04
C GLY A 406 -9.16 19.86 21.66
N LYS A 407 -9.52 19.41 20.45
CA LYS A 407 -9.12 18.14 19.86
C LYS A 407 -9.16 18.25 18.33
N ILE A 408 -8.23 17.59 17.62
CA ILE A 408 -8.23 17.52 16.15
C ILE A 408 -8.22 16.07 15.67
N CYS A 409 -9.04 15.74 14.67
CA CYS A 409 -9.17 14.37 14.14
C CYS A 409 -7.85 13.76 13.61
N PRO A 410 -6.94 14.52 12.97
CA PRO A 410 -5.66 13.98 12.53
C PRO A 410 -4.82 13.39 13.67
N LEU A 411 -4.71 14.09 14.79
CA LEU A 411 -3.95 13.62 15.96
C LEU A 411 -4.61 12.41 16.62
N THR A 412 -5.95 12.41 16.75
CA THR A 412 -6.66 11.22 17.27
C THR A 412 -6.55 10.03 16.32
N SER A 413 -6.45 10.25 15.01
CA SER A 413 -6.18 9.20 14.01
C SER A 413 -4.81 8.56 14.23
N VAL A 414 -3.74 9.37 14.38
CA VAL A 414 -2.38 8.88 14.67
C VAL A 414 -2.35 8.05 15.95
N LEU A 415 -2.78 8.65 17.07
CA LEU A 415 -2.69 8.05 18.40
C LEU A 415 -3.55 6.79 18.54
N GLY A 416 -4.80 6.84 18.04
CA GLY A 416 -5.72 5.71 18.12
C GLY A 416 -5.31 4.53 17.24
N ALA A 417 -4.80 4.80 16.04
CA ALA A 417 -4.33 3.75 15.14
C ALA A 417 -2.99 3.12 15.60
N PHE A 418 -2.09 3.92 16.19
CA PHE A 418 -0.88 3.40 16.85
C PHE A 418 -1.24 2.52 18.05
N THR A 419 -2.11 2.99 18.94
CA THR A 419 -2.56 2.22 20.12
C THR A 419 -3.27 0.93 19.74
N ALA A 420 -4.11 0.95 18.69
CA ALA A 420 -4.69 -0.27 18.15
C ALA A 420 -3.61 -1.25 17.67
N GLN A 421 -2.55 -0.77 17.00
CA GLN A 421 -1.44 -1.62 16.60
C GLN A 421 -0.72 -2.23 17.81
N GLU A 422 -0.44 -1.45 18.85
CA GLU A 422 0.17 -1.96 20.10
C GLU A 422 -0.69 -3.03 20.79
N ALA A 423 -2.02 -2.87 20.79
CA ALA A 423 -2.93 -3.90 21.27
C ALA A 423 -2.95 -5.17 20.40
N LEU A 424 -2.72 -5.07 19.08
CA LEU A 424 -2.47 -6.26 18.25
C LEU A 424 -1.13 -6.93 18.61
N LYS A 425 -0.08 -6.16 18.92
CA LYS A 425 1.21 -6.70 19.37
C LYS A 425 1.07 -7.48 20.67
N SER A 426 0.38 -6.90 21.68
CA SER A 426 0.19 -7.53 22.98
C SER A 426 -0.50 -8.90 22.87
N ILE A 427 -1.61 -8.98 22.12
CA ILE A 427 -2.38 -10.22 21.94
C ILE A 427 -1.59 -11.29 21.17
N THR A 428 -0.76 -10.89 20.21
CA THR A 428 -0.12 -11.83 19.26
C THR A 428 1.29 -12.24 19.66
N GLY A 429 2.03 -11.38 20.35
CA GLY A 429 3.50 -11.49 20.47
C GLY A 429 4.21 -11.30 19.13
N LYS A 430 3.58 -10.66 18.14
CA LYS A 430 4.20 -10.28 16.86
C LYS A 430 4.50 -8.80 16.86
N PHE A 431 5.66 -8.46 16.31
CA PHE A 431 6.31 -7.15 16.29
C PHE A 431 6.85 -6.68 17.64
N THR A 432 7.87 -5.84 17.61
CA THR A 432 8.43 -5.21 18.82
C THR A 432 7.48 -4.12 19.30
N PRO A 433 6.95 -4.21 20.54
CA PRO A 433 6.08 -3.17 21.10
C PRO A 433 6.84 -1.91 21.47
N LEU A 434 6.11 -0.80 21.57
CA LEU A 434 6.58 0.41 22.23
C LEU A 434 6.97 0.09 23.67
N LYS A 435 8.20 0.40 24.05
CA LYS A 435 8.70 0.38 25.43
C LYS A 435 9.17 1.80 25.80
N GLN A 436 8.38 2.58 26.52
CA GLN A 436 7.00 2.30 26.97
C GLN A 436 6.08 3.52 26.85
N TRP A 437 6.63 4.74 26.84
CA TRP A 437 5.91 5.97 26.53
C TRP A 437 6.20 6.47 25.11
N LEU A 438 5.17 6.91 24.41
CA LEU A 438 5.25 7.70 23.18
C LEU A 438 4.51 9.01 23.43
N TYR A 439 5.13 10.14 23.11
CA TYR A 439 4.47 11.45 23.03
C TYR A 439 4.39 11.89 21.57
N VAL A 440 3.28 12.52 21.20
CA VAL A 440 3.06 13.10 19.87
C VAL A 440 2.41 14.45 20.03
N ASP A 441 2.88 15.44 19.29
CA ASP A 441 2.27 16.77 19.24
C ASP A 441 2.21 17.32 17.82
N CYS A 442 1.47 18.41 17.68
CA CYS A 442 1.37 19.21 16.47
C CYS A 442 1.50 20.70 16.83
N TYR A 443 2.47 21.04 17.69
CA TYR A 443 2.66 22.37 18.27
C TYR A 443 2.75 23.48 17.21
N GLU A 444 3.24 23.19 16.00
CA GLU A 444 3.33 24.17 14.92
C GLU A 444 1.95 24.69 14.46
N LEU A 445 0.89 23.92 14.70
CA LEU A 445 -0.50 24.29 14.39
C LEU A 445 -1.07 25.34 15.33
N PHE A 446 -0.43 25.64 16.47
CA PHE A 446 -0.93 26.58 17.47
C PHE A 446 -1.29 27.96 16.85
N PRO A 447 -2.47 28.54 17.16
CA PRO A 447 -3.03 29.61 16.34
C PRO A 447 -2.54 30.99 16.80
N LYS A 448 -1.45 31.43 16.16
CA LYS A 448 -0.73 32.69 16.47
C LYS A 448 -1.55 33.97 16.25
N GLN A 449 -2.66 33.92 15.51
CA GLN A 449 -3.49 35.11 15.27
C GLN A 449 -4.47 35.31 16.44
N GLU A 450 -5.10 34.23 16.88
CA GLU A 450 -5.95 34.13 18.07
C GLU A 450 -5.16 34.45 19.34
N GLU A 451 -3.90 34.01 19.44
CA GLU A 451 -2.95 34.43 20.49
C GLU A 451 -2.85 35.97 20.57
N LYS A 452 -2.63 36.65 19.43
CA LYS A 452 -2.56 38.12 19.38
C LYS A 452 -3.90 38.77 19.75
N VAL A 453 -5.02 38.22 19.29
CA VAL A 453 -6.37 38.74 19.60
C VAL A 453 -6.69 38.57 21.09
N ALA A 454 -6.32 37.44 21.69
CA ALA A 454 -6.46 37.21 23.13
C ALA A 454 -5.60 38.21 23.92
N MET A 455 -4.32 38.40 23.56
CA MET A 455 -3.45 39.39 24.21
C MET A 455 -4.03 40.82 24.15
N ILE A 456 -4.58 41.24 23.01
CA ILE A 456 -5.22 42.56 22.86
C ILE A 456 -6.45 42.71 23.78
N ASN A 457 -7.23 41.64 23.96
CA ASN A 457 -8.45 41.65 24.77
C ASN A 457 -8.22 41.16 26.23
N HIS A 458 -7.00 41.31 26.76
CA HIS A 458 -6.63 40.89 28.12
C HIS A 458 -6.99 39.42 28.43
N TYR A 459 -6.77 38.53 27.46
CA TYR A 459 -7.08 37.10 27.49
C TYR A 459 -8.54 36.77 27.82
N SER A 460 -9.43 37.73 27.60
CA SER A 460 -10.84 37.47 27.34
C SER A 460 -10.97 37.25 25.84
N ILE A 461 -11.50 36.12 25.37
CA ILE A 461 -11.93 36.02 23.97
C ILE A 461 -13.33 36.64 23.86
N PRO A 462 -13.52 37.74 23.11
CA PRO A 462 -14.86 38.21 22.76
C PRO A 462 -15.69 37.07 22.14
N ASN A 463 -16.97 36.97 22.50
CA ASN A 463 -17.95 36.04 21.87
C ASN A 463 -18.08 36.24 20.34
N THR A 464 -17.43 37.26 19.78
CA THR A 464 -17.41 37.63 18.37
C THR A 464 -16.15 37.23 17.60
N SER A 465 -15.03 36.89 18.25
CA SER A 465 -13.74 36.61 17.57
C SER A 465 -13.49 35.13 17.28
N ILE A 466 -13.86 34.24 18.21
CA ILE A 466 -14.38 32.93 17.81
C ILE A 466 -15.88 33.18 17.62
N LYS A 467 -16.54 32.59 16.62
CA LYS A 467 -18.01 32.67 16.48
C LYS A 467 -18.71 31.84 17.57
N ILE A 468 -18.54 32.22 18.84
CA ILE A 468 -19.38 31.82 19.98
C ILE A 468 -20.72 32.57 19.93
N THR A 469 -21.31 32.57 18.72
CA THR A 469 -22.71 32.88 18.52
C THR A 469 -23.53 31.81 19.24
N THR A 470 -24.62 32.23 19.87
CA THR A 470 -25.46 31.42 20.77
C THR A 470 -26.18 30.23 20.13
N ASN A 471 -25.86 29.90 18.87
CA ASN A 471 -26.30 28.70 18.16
C ASN A 471 -25.30 27.53 18.25
N LEU A 472 -24.13 27.72 18.89
CA LEU A 472 -23.04 26.72 18.97
C LEU A 472 -23.37 25.39 19.68
N LEU A 473 -24.54 25.24 20.32
CA LEU A 473 -25.01 23.92 20.76
C LEU A 473 -25.17 22.91 19.59
N SER A 474 -25.13 23.40 18.34
CA SER A 474 -25.26 22.60 17.12
C SER A 474 -23.99 22.52 16.24
N ASP A 475 -22.86 23.15 16.63
CA ASP A 475 -21.66 23.16 15.79
C ASP A 475 -20.68 22.04 16.14
N ARG A 476 -20.44 21.16 15.16
CA ARG A 476 -19.53 20.02 15.26
C ARG A 476 -18.06 20.40 15.48
N SER A 477 -17.66 21.63 15.15
CA SER A 477 -16.25 22.02 14.95
C SER A 477 -15.63 22.70 16.18
N LEU A 478 -16.34 22.73 17.31
CA LEU A 478 -15.97 23.47 18.52
C LEU A 478 -14.58 23.12 19.06
N ALA A 479 -14.28 21.83 19.25
CA ALA A 479 -13.01 21.40 19.81
C ALA A 479 -11.83 21.67 18.85
N GLN A 480 -12.10 21.69 17.55
CA GLN A 480 -11.09 22.05 16.55
C GLN A 480 -10.77 23.55 16.55
N HIS A 481 -11.78 24.43 16.67
CA HIS A 481 -11.57 25.87 16.70
C HIS A 481 -10.67 26.30 17.87
N ILE A 482 -10.76 25.63 19.01
CA ILE A 482 -9.86 25.85 20.18
C ILE A 482 -8.39 25.60 19.81
N CYS A 483 -8.11 24.60 18.95
CA CYS A 483 -6.75 24.21 18.55
C CYS A 483 -6.21 24.96 17.32
N LEU A 484 -7.06 25.26 16.34
CA LEU A 484 -6.63 25.77 15.02
C LEU A 484 -6.96 27.25 14.78
N GLY A 485 -7.83 27.84 15.59
CA GLY A 485 -8.33 29.20 15.38
C GLY A 485 -9.45 29.28 14.32
N GLN A 486 -10.10 30.44 14.27
CA GLN A 486 -11.17 30.76 13.33
C GLN A 486 -10.61 30.90 11.90
N GLU A 487 -9.46 31.58 11.73
CA GLU A 487 -8.88 31.83 10.41
C GLU A 487 -8.55 30.52 9.67
N THR A 488 -7.89 29.57 10.37
CA THR A 488 -7.51 28.28 9.79
C THR A 488 -8.73 27.43 9.45
N CYS A 489 -9.75 27.41 10.31
CA CYS A 489 -11.01 26.71 10.04
C CYS A 489 -11.74 27.29 8.81
N GLU A 490 -11.88 28.61 8.70
CA GLU A 490 -12.53 29.25 7.55
C GLU A 490 -11.77 29.01 6.22
N LYS A 491 -10.42 28.92 6.28
CA LYS A 491 -9.58 28.52 5.14
C LYS A 491 -9.82 27.06 4.72
N LEU A 492 -9.85 26.13 5.69
CA LEU A 492 -10.17 24.71 5.44
C LEU A 492 -11.56 24.56 4.81
N GLU A 493 -12.58 25.24 5.36
CA GLU A 493 -13.95 25.22 4.84
C GLU A 493 -14.03 25.63 3.37
N ASN A 494 -13.25 26.62 2.93
CA ASN A 494 -13.28 27.15 1.57
C ASN A 494 -12.25 26.51 0.62
N THR A 495 -11.49 25.50 1.08
CA THR A 495 -10.46 24.82 0.28
C THR A 495 -11.03 24.04 -0.90
N LYS A 496 -10.36 24.12 -2.05
CA LYS A 496 -10.55 23.29 -3.24
C LYS A 496 -9.44 22.25 -3.32
N LEU A 497 -9.78 20.99 -3.09
CA LEU A 497 -8.84 19.88 -2.95
C LEU A 497 -9.10 18.83 -4.04
N PHE A 498 -8.06 18.44 -4.76
CA PHE A 498 -8.14 17.33 -5.71
C PHE A 498 -7.46 16.08 -5.14
N MET A 499 -8.26 15.06 -4.81
CA MET A 499 -7.77 13.79 -4.26
C MET A 499 -7.82 12.66 -5.30
N ILE A 500 -6.71 11.93 -5.41
CA ILE A 500 -6.50 10.93 -6.45
C ILE A 500 -6.31 9.56 -5.78
N GLY A 501 -7.32 8.70 -5.92
CA GLY A 501 -7.45 7.44 -5.20
C GLY A 501 -8.45 7.53 -4.04
N SER A 502 -9.30 6.52 -3.93
CA SER A 502 -10.32 6.32 -2.90
C SER A 502 -10.15 4.96 -2.20
N GLY A 503 -8.92 4.43 -2.23
CA GLY A 503 -8.52 3.19 -1.58
C GLY A 503 -8.34 3.34 -0.06
N ALA A 504 -7.36 2.61 0.50
CA ALA A 504 -7.15 2.58 1.95
C ALA A 504 -6.86 3.98 2.53
N ILE A 505 -5.85 4.66 1.98
CA ILE A 505 -5.48 6.03 2.37
C ILE A 505 -6.63 6.99 2.07
N GLY A 506 -7.26 6.91 0.88
CA GLY A 506 -8.36 7.80 0.49
C GLY A 506 -9.58 7.76 1.43
N CYS A 507 -9.92 6.58 1.96
CA CYS A 507 -10.98 6.45 2.97
C CYS A 507 -10.64 7.15 4.30
N GLU A 508 -9.40 7.01 4.78
CA GLU A 508 -8.94 7.68 6.00
C GLU A 508 -8.73 9.19 5.80
N MET A 509 -8.27 9.63 4.61
CA MET A 509 -8.22 11.03 4.18
C MET A 509 -9.59 11.68 4.27
N LEU A 510 -10.61 11.12 3.61
CA LEU A 510 -11.96 11.71 3.62
C LEU A 510 -12.56 11.80 5.03
N LYS A 511 -12.31 10.81 5.91
CA LYS A 511 -12.73 10.87 7.33
C LYS A 511 -12.06 12.05 8.05
N ASN A 512 -10.75 12.21 7.88
CA ASN A 512 -10.03 13.36 8.45
C ASN A 512 -10.56 14.68 7.89
N TYR A 513 -10.78 14.77 6.57
CA TYR A 513 -11.22 15.99 5.89
C TYR A 513 -12.66 16.40 6.26
N ALA A 514 -13.56 15.43 6.43
CA ALA A 514 -14.92 15.67 6.88
C ALA A 514 -15.01 16.14 8.33
N LEU A 515 -14.13 15.62 9.20
CA LEU A 515 -14.04 16.08 10.58
C LEU A 515 -13.29 17.42 10.70
N LEU A 516 -12.29 17.66 9.84
CA LEU A 516 -11.59 18.94 9.68
C LEU A 516 -12.47 20.06 9.10
N GLY A 517 -13.64 19.74 8.53
CA GLY A 517 -14.51 20.70 7.86
C GLY A 517 -14.02 21.13 6.47
N VAL A 518 -13.06 20.42 5.88
CA VAL A 518 -12.53 20.73 4.54
C VAL A 518 -13.68 20.75 3.53
N ALA A 519 -13.72 21.78 2.69
CA ALA A 519 -14.76 21.97 1.67
C ALA A 519 -16.21 21.99 2.21
N CYS A 520 -16.42 22.44 3.46
CA CYS A 520 -17.76 22.64 4.04
C CYS A 520 -18.30 24.08 3.89
N GLY A 521 -17.48 25.01 3.40
CA GLY A 521 -17.83 26.40 3.08
C GLY A 521 -18.30 26.55 1.63
N SER A 522 -18.92 27.70 1.32
CA SER A 522 -19.60 27.93 0.04
C SER A 522 -18.69 27.88 -1.19
N ASN A 523 -17.39 28.16 -1.03
CA ASN A 523 -16.42 28.17 -2.12
C ASN A 523 -15.56 26.90 -2.20
N GLY A 524 -15.66 26.03 -1.20
CA GLY A 524 -14.86 24.81 -1.09
C GLY A 524 -15.44 23.65 -1.90
N ARG A 525 -14.56 22.74 -2.34
CA ARG A 525 -14.92 21.51 -3.05
C ARG A 525 -13.81 20.48 -2.96
N ILE A 526 -14.12 19.26 -2.56
CA ILE A 526 -13.24 18.10 -2.76
C ILE A 526 -13.63 17.43 -4.06
N THR A 527 -12.78 17.46 -5.08
CA THR A 527 -12.92 16.55 -6.23
C THR A 527 -12.13 15.28 -5.93
N ILE A 528 -12.81 14.13 -5.97
CA ILE A 528 -12.19 12.80 -5.76
C ILE A 528 -12.34 11.94 -7.01
N THR A 529 -11.30 11.21 -7.39
CA THR A 529 -11.37 10.25 -8.50
C THR A 529 -10.71 8.92 -8.18
N ASP A 530 -11.39 7.82 -8.52
CA ASP A 530 -10.89 6.45 -8.42
C ASP A 530 -11.64 5.60 -9.46
N ASN A 531 -10.91 4.90 -10.33
CA ASN A 531 -11.49 4.10 -11.42
C ASN A 531 -11.87 2.67 -11.00
N ASP A 532 -11.62 2.27 -9.75
CA ASP A 532 -11.86 0.90 -9.29
C ASP A 532 -13.25 0.73 -8.66
N LEU A 533 -13.70 -0.53 -8.70
CA LEU A 533 -14.86 -1.01 -7.94
C LEU A 533 -14.42 -1.57 -6.58
N ILE A 534 -15.35 -1.63 -5.64
CA ILE A 534 -15.12 -2.18 -4.30
C ILE A 534 -15.07 -3.72 -4.37
N GLU A 535 -13.96 -4.30 -3.91
CA GLU A 535 -13.82 -5.75 -3.71
C GLU A 535 -14.04 -6.15 -2.25
N LYS A 536 -14.36 -7.43 -1.98
CA LYS A 536 -14.40 -7.96 -0.60
C LYS A 536 -13.06 -7.82 0.14
N SER A 537 -11.94 -7.94 -0.58
CA SER A 537 -10.56 -7.78 -0.06
C SER A 537 -10.28 -6.37 0.50
N ASN A 538 -11.13 -5.39 0.16
CA ASN A 538 -10.93 -3.99 0.49
C ASN A 538 -11.48 -3.67 1.90
N LEU A 539 -12.56 -4.33 2.30
CA LEU A 539 -13.35 -4.00 3.50
C LEU A 539 -12.55 -4.03 4.80
N ASN A 540 -11.54 -4.91 4.89
CA ASN A 540 -10.63 -5.00 6.05
C ASN A 540 -9.78 -3.73 6.31
N ARG A 541 -9.69 -2.77 5.37
CA ARG A 541 -8.98 -1.49 5.58
C ARG A 541 -9.63 -0.26 4.95
N GLN A 542 -10.70 -0.42 4.18
CA GLN A 542 -11.45 0.66 3.53
C GLN A 542 -12.81 0.81 4.23
N PHE A 543 -12.75 1.31 5.46
CA PHE A 543 -13.83 1.24 6.45
C PHE A 543 -15.10 2.04 6.10
N LEU A 544 -15.05 2.89 5.07
CA LEU A 544 -16.20 3.60 4.51
C LEU A 544 -17.15 2.69 3.73
N PHE A 545 -16.71 1.47 3.39
CA PHE A 545 -17.45 0.49 2.59
C PHE A 545 -18.06 -0.62 3.46
N ARG A 546 -19.08 -1.28 2.92
CA ARG A 546 -19.78 -2.43 3.50
C ARG A 546 -19.87 -3.57 2.51
N ASN A 547 -20.24 -4.77 2.97
CA ASN A 547 -20.52 -5.93 2.09
C ASN A 547 -21.60 -5.64 1.03
N THR A 548 -22.52 -4.70 1.30
CA THR A 548 -23.55 -4.25 0.34
C THR A 548 -22.99 -3.44 -0.83
N ASP A 549 -21.77 -2.92 -0.69
CA ASP A 549 -21.22 -1.92 -1.61
C ASP A 549 -20.27 -2.56 -2.63
N ILE A 550 -20.00 -3.87 -2.52
CA ILE A 550 -19.16 -4.63 -3.45
C ILE A 550 -19.67 -4.46 -4.89
N ASN A 551 -18.74 -4.33 -5.84
CA ASN A 551 -18.95 -3.98 -7.25
C ASN A 551 -19.48 -2.55 -7.52
N ASN A 552 -19.63 -1.69 -6.52
CA ASN A 552 -19.89 -0.25 -6.74
C ASN A 552 -18.57 0.55 -6.81
N PRO A 553 -18.54 1.74 -7.45
CA PRO A 553 -17.34 2.55 -7.58
C PRO A 553 -16.87 3.14 -6.24
N LYS A 554 -15.58 2.98 -5.93
CA LYS A 554 -15.00 3.38 -4.63
C LYS A 554 -15.26 4.85 -4.29
N SER A 555 -14.90 5.77 -5.20
CA SER A 555 -15.03 7.22 -5.00
C SER A 555 -16.46 7.66 -4.69
N LYS A 556 -17.45 7.06 -5.36
CA LYS A 556 -18.86 7.43 -5.18
C LYS A 556 -19.43 6.93 -3.86
N VAL A 557 -19.11 5.71 -3.45
CA VAL A 557 -19.54 5.18 -2.15
C VAL A 557 -18.82 5.90 -1.01
N ALA A 558 -17.53 6.20 -1.16
CA ALA A 558 -16.74 6.90 -0.14
C ALA A 558 -17.32 8.30 0.13
N SER A 559 -17.62 9.05 -0.94
CA SER A 559 -18.37 10.31 -0.89
C SER A 559 -19.68 10.17 -0.11
N LEU A 560 -20.54 9.22 -0.48
CA LEU A 560 -21.84 9.00 0.18
C LEU A 560 -21.74 8.57 1.65
N SER A 561 -20.71 7.81 2.02
CA SER A 561 -20.45 7.41 3.41
C SER A 561 -19.96 8.59 4.25
N VAL A 562 -19.17 9.48 3.66
CA VAL A 562 -18.56 10.63 4.36
C VAL A 562 -19.53 11.80 4.50
N THR A 563 -20.45 12.02 3.55
CA THR A 563 -21.56 12.97 3.73
C THR A 563 -22.46 12.60 4.92
N LYS A 564 -22.54 11.32 5.32
CA LYS A 564 -23.24 10.90 6.56
C LYS A 564 -22.46 11.22 7.83
N MET A 565 -21.14 11.42 7.74
CA MET A 565 -20.29 11.88 8.84
C MET A 565 -20.38 13.40 8.96
N ASN A 566 -20.37 14.13 7.85
CA ASN A 566 -20.56 15.57 7.78
C ASN A 566 -21.42 16.00 6.57
N GLU A 567 -22.66 16.40 6.83
CA GLU A 567 -23.64 16.76 5.79
C GLU A 567 -23.27 18.04 5.03
N LYS A 568 -22.36 18.87 5.57
CA LYS A 568 -21.87 20.09 4.90
C LYS A 568 -20.79 19.82 3.84
N ILE A 569 -20.16 18.65 3.81
CA ILE A 569 -18.98 18.42 2.95
C ILE A 569 -19.35 18.37 1.46
N ASN A 570 -18.73 19.25 0.67
CA ASN A 570 -18.95 19.32 -0.77
C ASN A 570 -17.97 18.41 -1.52
N ILE A 571 -18.45 17.25 -2.00
CA ILE A 571 -17.63 16.26 -2.72
C ILE A 571 -18.17 16.04 -4.14
N ASP A 572 -17.29 16.21 -5.13
CA ASP A 572 -17.49 15.86 -6.53
C ASP A 572 -16.75 14.56 -6.86
N ALA A 573 -17.48 13.48 -7.14
CA ALA A 573 -16.94 12.11 -7.16
C ALA A 573 -16.92 11.52 -8.58
N HIS A 574 -15.71 11.39 -9.12
CA HIS A 574 -15.39 10.90 -10.47
C HIS A 574 -14.89 9.44 -10.46
N GLN A 575 -14.91 8.80 -11.63
CA GLN A 575 -14.45 7.41 -11.85
C GLN A 575 -13.34 7.31 -12.92
N ASN A 576 -12.60 8.39 -13.12
CA ASN A 576 -11.61 8.49 -14.17
C ASN A 576 -10.23 8.08 -13.63
N LYS A 577 -9.50 7.27 -14.39
CA LYS A 577 -8.06 7.05 -14.13
C LYS A 577 -7.31 8.34 -14.43
N VAL A 578 -6.44 8.79 -13.54
CA VAL A 578 -5.65 10.02 -13.74
C VAL A 578 -4.41 9.70 -14.56
N GLU A 579 -4.53 9.98 -15.86
CA GLU A 579 -3.51 9.75 -16.88
C GLU A 579 -3.69 10.73 -18.06
N MET A 580 -2.78 10.70 -19.04
CA MET A 580 -2.81 11.57 -20.23
C MET A 580 -4.16 11.53 -20.98
N ALA A 581 -4.80 10.37 -21.06
CA ALA A 581 -6.11 10.20 -21.71
C ALA A 581 -7.27 10.92 -20.98
N SER A 582 -7.07 11.32 -19.73
CA SER A 582 -8.05 12.04 -18.89
C SER A 582 -7.82 13.56 -18.84
N GLU A 583 -6.82 14.08 -19.56
CA GLU A 583 -6.49 15.52 -19.56
C GLU A 583 -7.58 16.40 -20.19
N ASN A 584 -8.54 15.84 -20.91
CA ASN A 584 -9.75 16.56 -21.32
C ASN A 584 -10.65 16.94 -20.13
N ILE A 585 -10.61 16.17 -19.05
CA ILE A 585 -11.34 16.39 -17.79
C ILE A 585 -10.44 17.13 -16.79
N TYR A 586 -9.25 16.58 -16.52
CA TYR A 586 -8.24 17.18 -15.62
C TYR A 586 -7.28 18.09 -16.39
N ASN A 587 -7.88 19.03 -17.12
CA ASN A 587 -7.18 20.01 -17.94
C ASN A 587 -6.54 21.11 -17.07
N SER A 588 -5.80 22.00 -17.72
CA SER A 588 -5.14 23.13 -17.05
C SER A 588 -6.11 24.06 -16.30
N GLU A 589 -7.33 24.29 -16.81
CA GLU A 589 -8.32 25.13 -16.15
C GLU A 589 -8.85 24.50 -14.85
N PHE A 590 -9.05 23.17 -14.84
CA PHE A 590 -9.39 22.44 -13.63
C PHE A 590 -8.26 22.49 -12.59
N LEU A 591 -7.01 22.29 -13.02
CA LEU A 591 -5.84 22.29 -12.13
C LEU A 591 -5.52 23.69 -11.58
N ASP A 592 -5.58 24.73 -12.41
CA ASP A 592 -5.40 26.15 -12.02
C ASP A 592 -6.43 26.64 -10.98
N GLN A 593 -7.51 25.86 -10.73
CA GLN A 593 -8.56 26.17 -9.73
C GLN A 593 -8.39 25.46 -8.38
N GLN A 594 -7.41 24.55 -8.23
CA GLN A 594 -7.20 23.81 -6.97
C GLN A 594 -6.24 24.55 -6.04
N ASP A 595 -6.44 24.42 -4.74
CA ASP A 595 -5.52 24.94 -3.73
C ASP A 595 -4.44 23.90 -3.37
N VAL A 596 -4.77 22.60 -3.48
CA VAL A 596 -3.89 21.47 -3.11
C VAL A 596 -4.31 20.17 -3.81
N VAL A 597 -3.32 19.32 -4.11
CA VAL A 597 -3.51 17.96 -4.63
C VAL A 597 -3.08 16.94 -3.58
N VAL A 598 -3.79 15.81 -3.48
CA VAL A 598 -3.52 14.74 -2.52
C VAL A 598 -3.50 13.38 -3.22
N SER A 599 -2.37 12.68 -3.14
CA SER A 599 -2.23 11.31 -3.64
C SER A 599 -2.62 10.27 -2.58
N ALA A 600 -3.50 9.35 -2.98
CA ALA A 600 -3.85 8.14 -2.24
C ALA A 600 -3.64 6.89 -3.13
N LEU A 601 -2.51 6.87 -3.84
CA LEU A 601 -2.17 5.96 -4.94
C LEU A 601 -1.48 4.66 -4.48
N ASP A 602 -1.46 3.64 -5.32
CA ASP A 602 -0.85 2.33 -5.05
C ASP A 602 0.33 1.97 -5.98
N ASN A 603 0.59 2.77 -7.01
CA ASN A 603 1.64 2.55 -8.01
C ASN A 603 2.50 3.81 -8.23
N VAL A 604 3.73 3.64 -8.71
CA VAL A 604 4.71 4.73 -8.89
C VAL A 604 4.46 5.54 -10.17
N GLU A 605 3.91 4.92 -11.22
CA GLU A 605 3.64 5.59 -12.50
C GLU A 605 2.63 6.72 -12.35
N ALA A 606 1.50 6.47 -11.66
CA ALA A 606 0.51 7.49 -11.37
C ALA A 606 1.08 8.60 -10.47
N ARG A 607 1.93 8.28 -9.49
CA ARG A 607 2.58 9.29 -8.63
C ARG A 607 3.46 10.24 -9.44
N LEU A 608 4.31 9.71 -10.31
CA LEU A 608 5.17 10.51 -11.19
C LEU A 608 4.36 11.38 -12.16
N TYR A 609 3.24 10.88 -12.67
CA TYR A 609 2.33 11.67 -13.50
C TYR A 609 1.69 12.82 -12.70
N VAL A 610 1.19 12.55 -11.48
CA VAL A 610 0.60 13.56 -10.61
C VAL A 610 1.64 14.62 -10.17
N ASP A 611 2.83 14.22 -9.76
CA ASP A 611 3.96 15.11 -9.44
C ASP A 611 4.27 16.03 -10.63
N THR A 612 4.37 15.44 -11.83
CA THR A 612 4.59 16.21 -13.07
C THR A 612 3.48 17.25 -13.29
N ARG A 613 2.20 16.91 -13.06
CA ARG A 613 1.09 17.87 -13.18
C ARG A 613 1.13 18.95 -12.09
N CYS A 614 1.48 18.60 -10.86
CA CYS A 614 1.59 19.56 -9.75
C CYS A 614 2.72 20.57 -10.00
N VAL A 615 3.89 20.10 -10.45
CA VAL A 615 5.00 20.97 -10.91
C VAL A 615 4.58 21.83 -12.11
N GLN A 616 3.82 21.27 -13.06
CA GLN A 616 3.27 21.99 -14.21
C GLN A 616 2.17 23.01 -13.87
N HIS A 617 1.57 22.97 -12.69
CA HIS A 617 0.55 23.94 -12.25
C HIS A 617 0.97 24.75 -11.01
N SER A 618 2.16 24.50 -10.45
CA SER A 618 2.64 25.12 -9.21
C SER A 618 1.67 24.87 -8.05
N LEU A 619 1.14 23.64 -7.98
CA LEU A 619 0.23 23.18 -6.94
C LEU A 619 1.01 22.47 -5.82
N PRO A 620 0.66 22.69 -4.54
CA PRO A 620 1.09 21.83 -3.44
C PRO A 620 0.60 20.40 -3.64
N LEU A 621 1.45 19.43 -3.35
CA LEU A 621 1.14 18.00 -3.40
C LEU A 621 1.48 17.35 -2.05
N LEU A 622 0.50 16.63 -1.51
CA LEU A 622 0.69 15.70 -0.40
C LEU A 622 0.75 14.27 -0.94
N GLU A 623 1.88 13.60 -0.75
CA GLU A 623 2.14 12.24 -1.21
C GLU A 623 2.28 11.29 0.00
N SER A 624 1.85 10.04 -0.16
CA SER A 624 1.93 9.04 0.91
C SER A 624 1.83 7.61 0.41
N GLY A 625 2.36 6.67 1.19
CA GLY A 625 2.32 5.25 0.86
C GLY A 625 2.43 4.35 2.09
N THR A 626 1.96 3.10 1.94
CA THR A 626 2.00 2.06 2.98
C THR A 626 2.44 0.72 2.41
N LEU A 627 3.28 -0.01 3.15
CA LEU A 627 3.68 -1.38 2.86
C LEU A 627 3.69 -2.19 4.17
N GLY A 628 2.60 -2.93 4.42
CA GLY A 628 2.38 -3.63 5.68
C GLY A 628 2.37 -2.67 6.86
N THR A 629 3.34 -2.82 7.76
CA THR A 629 3.56 -1.91 8.90
C THR A 629 4.33 -0.63 8.56
N LYS A 630 4.98 -0.57 7.39
CA LYS A 630 5.79 0.55 6.92
C LYS A 630 4.90 1.62 6.28
N GLY A 631 5.22 2.89 6.50
CA GLY A 631 4.49 4.01 5.92
C GLY A 631 5.38 5.23 5.69
N HIS A 632 4.96 6.12 4.79
CA HIS A 632 5.61 7.41 4.62
C HIS A 632 4.62 8.53 4.25
N THR A 633 5.03 9.77 4.54
CA THR A 633 4.40 11.02 4.09
C THR A 633 5.46 11.92 3.47
N GLN A 634 5.13 12.60 2.38
CA GLN A 634 6.00 13.59 1.76
C GLN A 634 5.20 14.84 1.40
N VAL A 635 5.77 16.01 1.69
CA VAL A 635 5.17 17.32 1.43
C VAL A 635 5.94 18.01 0.32
N ILE A 636 5.25 18.33 -0.78
CA ILE A 636 5.82 19.01 -1.94
C ILE A 636 5.18 20.40 -2.03
N LEU A 637 6.01 21.45 -1.86
CA LEU A 637 5.57 22.85 -1.83
C LEU A 637 6.17 23.66 -3.00
N PRO A 638 5.33 24.34 -3.81
CA PRO A 638 5.77 25.17 -4.93
C PRO A 638 6.81 26.20 -4.53
N ALA A 639 7.85 26.32 -5.35
CA ALA A 639 9.00 27.23 -5.18
C ALA A 639 9.80 27.05 -3.86
N LYS A 640 9.49 26.04 -3.03
CA LYS A 640 10.20 25.76 -1.78
C LYS A 640 10.95 24.43 -1.82
N THR A 641 10.27 23.31 -2.13
CA THR A 641 10.84 21.95 -1.98
C THR A 641 11.26 21.34 -3.32
N GLU A 642 11.99 20.23 -3.25
CA GLU A 642 12.04 19.27 -4.35
C GLU A 642 10.66 18.64 -4.63
N SER A 643 10.54 17.95 -5.78
CA SER A 643 9.32 17.22 -6.18
C SER A 643 9.48 15.72 -5.90
N TYR A 644 8.39 14.94 -5.95
CA TYR A 644 8.46 13.48 -5.75
C TYR A 644 9.44 12.82 -6.74
N ALA A 645 9.42 13.23 -8.02
CA ALA A 645 10.34 12.72 -9.04
C ALA A 645 11.81 13.19 -8.90
N SER A 646 12.14 14.02 -7.90
CA SER A 646 13.52 14.48 -7.65
C SER A 646 14.37 13.42 -6.95
N GLN A 647 13.74 12.60 -6.11
CA GLN A 647 14.35 11.42 -5.51
C GLN A 647 14.13 10.18 -6.40
N LYS A 648 15.03 9.20 -6.31
CA LYS A 648 14.89 7.92 -7.03
C LYS A 648 14.71 6.79 -6.03
N ASP A 649 13.50 6.26 -5.97
CA ASP A 649 13.22 5.00 -5.29
C ASP A 649 14.07 3.85 -5.88
N PRO A 650 14.49 2.87 -5.07
CA PRO A 650 15.19 1.68 -5.56
C PRO A 650 14.34 0.93 -6.59
N VAL A 651 14.84 0.85 -7.83
CA VAL A 651 14.15 0.12 -8.91
C VAL A 651 14.05 -1.36 -8.55
N GLU A 652 12.85 -1.96 -8.72
CA GLU A 652 12.67 -3.43 -8.59
C GLU A 652 13.72 -4.14 -9.45
N LYS A 653 14.62 -4.92 -8.82
CA LYS A 653 15.63 -5.72 -9.53
C LYS A 653 14.92 -6.77 -10.39
N GLN A 654 14.80 -6.52 -11.69
CA GLN A 654 14.25 -7.49 -12.63
C GLN A 654 15.12 -8.74 -12.65
N THR A 655 14.51 -9.91 -12.42
CA THR A 655 15.23 -11.19 -12.48
C THR A 655 15.76 -11.42 -13.90
N PRO A 656 17.06 -11.78 -14.09
CA PRO A 656 17.62 -12.02 -15.41
C PRO A 656 16.84 -13.07 -16.23
N PHE A 657 16.73 -12.84 -17.53
CA PHE A 657 15.92 -13.67 -18.42
C PHE A 657 16.35 -15.16 -18.43
N CYS A 658 17.66 -15.45 -18.37
CA CYS A 658 18.14 -16.84 -18.31
C CYS A 658 17.81 -17.50 -16.97
N THR A 659 17.77 -16.75 -15.87
CA THR A 659 17.40 -17.23 -14.53
C THR A 659 15.91 -17.61 -14.50
N LEU A 660 15.02 -16.72 -14.96
CA LEU A 660 13.59 -17.05 -15.09
C LEU A 660 13.35 -18.22 -16.04
N LYS A 661 14.03 -18.25 -17.20
CA LYS A 661 13.78 -19.23 -18.27
C LYS A 661 14.38 -20.61 -18.01
N SER A 662 15.62 -20.68 -17.53
CA SER A 662 16.48 -21.87 -17.55
C SER A 662 17.08 -22.23 -16.19
N PHE A 663 17.34 -21.27 -15.30
CA PHE A 663 18.10 -21.50 -14.06
C PHE A 663 17.44 -20.82 -12.83
N PRO A 664 16.20 -21.19 -12.46
CA PRO A 664 15.62 -20.71 -11.21
C PRO A 664 16.40 -21.30 -10.02
N ASN A 665 16.50 -20.53 -8.94
CA ASN A 665 17.19 -20.91 -7.70
C ASN A 665 16.31 -20.73 -6.45
N ASN A 666 15.15 -20.08 -6.58
CA ASN A 666 14.16 -19.85 -5.54
C ASN A 666 12.73 -19.98 -6.12
N LEU A 667 11.74 -20.06 -5.24
CA LEU A 667 10.33 -20.23 -5.62
C LEU A 667 9.78 -19.03 -6.40
N SER A 668 10.18 -17.79 -6.09
CA SER A 668 9.70 -16.58 -6.77
C SER A 668 10.02 -16.58 -8.26
N HIS A 669 11.20 -17.10 -8.66
CA HIS A 669 11.56 -17.28 -10.07
C HIS A 669 10.66 -18.32 -10.76
N CYS A 670 10.24 -19.36 -10.04
CA CYS A 670 9.28 -20.33 -10.54
C CYS A 670 7.88 -19.73 -10.70
N ILE A 671 7.43 -18.91 -9.74
CA ILE A 671 6.13 -18.22 -9.78
C ILE A 671 6.05 -17.22 -10.93
N GLN A 672 7.06 -16.35 -11.10
CA GLN A 672 7.09 -15.41 -12.22
C GLN A 672 7.08 -16.14 -13.57
N TRP A 673 7.88 -17.21 -13.72
CA TRP A 673 7.83 -18.04 -14.93
C TRP A 673 6.44 -18.66 -15.18
N SER A 674 5.72 -19.06 -14.12
CA SER A 674 4.35 -19.59 -14.20
C SER A 674 3.35 -18.52 -14.63
N ARG A 675 3.47 -17.28 -14.12
CA ARG A 675 2.69 -16.13 -14.58
C ARG A 675 2.94 -15.86 -16.07
N ASP A 676 4.21 -15.83 -16.50
CA ASP A 676 4.58 -15.72 -17.93
C ASP A 676 4.00 -16.87 -18.78
N LYS A 677 3.83 -18.08 -18.22
CA LYS A 677 3.16 -19.19 -18.92
C LYS A 677 1.66 -19.01 -18.97
N PHE A 678 1.02 -18.57 -17.89
CA PHE A 678 -0.41 -18.28 -17.87
C PHE A 678 -0.76 -17.27 -18.97
N GLU A 679 -0.13 -16.09 -18.91
CA GLU A 679 -0.39 -14.98 -19.81
C GLU A 679 -0.09 -15.33 -21.27
N LYS A 680 1.03 -16.04 -21.52
CA LYS A 680 1.36 -16.52 -22.86
C LYS A 680 0.42 -17.59 -23.38
N LEU A 681 -0.04 -18.54 -22.55
CA LEU A 681 -0.83 -19.69 -23.01
C LEU A 681 -2.31 -19.36 -23.19
N PHE A 682 -2.88 -18.55 -22.29
CA PHE A 682 -4.32 -18.35 -22.17
C PHE A 682 -4.79 -16.94 -22.55
N SER A 683 -3.86 -15.96 -22.61
CA SER A 683 -4.15 -14.58 -23.02
C SER A 683 -3.54 -14.25 -24.38
N ILE A 684 -2.25 -13.94 -24.46
CA ILE A 684 -1.58 -13.36 -25.65
C ILE A 684 -1.76 -14.24 -26.89
N ASN A 685 -1.43 -15.53 -26.80
CA ASN A 685 -1.57 -16.46 -27.93
C ASN A 685 -3.02 -16.61 -28.42
N ILE A 686 -4.00 -16.42 -27.53
CA ILE A 686 -5.42 -16.58 -27.81
C ILE A 686 -5.99 -15.29 -28.40
N GLN A 687 -5.57 -14.13 -27.92
CA GLN A 687 -5.90 -12.83 -28.53
C GLN A 687 -5.40 -12.75 -29.98
N GLU A 688 -4.19 -13.23 -30.27
CA GLU A 688 -3.69 -13.27 -31.65
C GLU A 688 -4.44 -14.31 -32.50
N LEU A 689 -4.90 -15.43 -31.92
CA LEU A 689 -5.74 -16.40 -32.61
C LEU A 689 -7.14 -15.85 -32.91
N ASP A 690 -7.77 -15.17 -31.96
CA ASP A 690 -9.09 -14.57 -32.12
C ASP A 690 -9.07 -13.48 -33.20
N LYS A 691 -8.08 -12.57 -33.16
CA LYS A 691 -7.82 -11.60 -34.24
C LYS A 691 -7.65 -12.30 -35.59
N PHE A 692 -6.87 -13.39 -35.66
CA PHE A 692 -6.64 -14.12 -36.91
C PHE A 692 -7.91 -14.84 -37.44
N ILE A 693 -8.82 -15.26 -36.57
CA ILE A 693 -10.10 -15.88 -36.97
C ILE A 693 -11.10 -14.81 -37.44
N ASN A 694 -11.18 -13.69 -36.72
CA ASN A 694 -12.26 -12.70 -36.83
C ASN A 694 -11.94 -11.49 -37.74
N ASP A 695 -10.67 -11.08 -37.86
CA ASP A 695 -10.24 -9.99 -38.76
C ASP A 695 -9.60 -10.57 -40.03
N SER A 696 -10.34 -10.53 -41.14
CA SER A 696 -9.93 -11.06 -42.44
C SER A 696 -8.68 -10.40 -43.04
N ASP A 697 -8.31 -9.21 -42.57
CA ASP A 697 -7.12 -8.47 -43.02
C ASP A 697 -5.94 -8.57 -42.04
N TYR A 698 -6.10 -9.29 -40.92
CA TYR A 698 -5.09 -9.38 -39.86
C TYR A 698 -3.70 -9.83 -40.36
N LEU A 699 -3.62 -10.80 -41.28
CA LEU A 699 -2.33 -11.22 -41.84
C LEU A 699 -1.61 -10.13 -42.64
N ASN A 700 -2.36 -9.27 -43.35
CA ASN A 700 -1.80 -8.15 -44.09
C ASN A 700 -1.36 -7.03 -43.14
N LYS A 701 -2.17 -6.73 -42.12
CA LYS A 701 -1.81 -5.81 -41.03
C LYS A 701 -0.53 -6.27 -40.30
N LEU A 702 -0.42 -7.57 -39.99
CA LEU A 702 0.76 -8.16 -39.37
C LEU A 702 1.98 -8.07 -40.31
N LEU A 703 1.83 -8.36 -41.60
CA LEU A 703 2.88 -8.20 -42.62
C LEU A 703 3.41 -6.75 -42.64
N ASN A 704 2.52 -5.76 -42.63
CA ASN A 704 2.86 -4.34 -42.76
C ASN A 704 3.29 -3.66 -41.45
N SER A 705 3.03 -4.27 -40.28
CA SER A 705 3.46 -3.74 -38.98
C SER A 705 4.99 -3.66 -38.82
N GLN A 706 5.49 -2.83 -37.90
CA GLN A 706 6.91 -2.82 -37.52
C GLN A 706 7.29 -3.89 -36.47
N ALA A 707 6.45 -4.90 -36.24
CA ALA A 707 6.67 -5.89 -35.20
C ALA A 707 7.85 -6.84 -35.52
N ASN A 708 8.79 -6.99 -34.59
CA ASN A 708 9.96 -7.88 -34.75
C ASN A 708 9.67 -9.38 -34.49
N ASN A 709 8.43 -9.74 -34.11
CA ASN A 709 8.05 -11.08 -33.66
C ASN A 709 7.05 -11.81 -34.58
N LYS A 710 6.73 -11.26 -35.77
CA LYS A 710 5.73 -11.79 -36.72
C LYS A 710 5.82 -13.31 -36.95
N ILE A 711 7.03 -13.83 -37.16
CA ILE A 711 7.27 -15.24 -37.43
C ILE A 711 6.94 -16.12 -36.21
N ALA A 712 7.22 -15.63 -34.99
CA ALA A 712 6.87 -16.33 -33.76
C ALA A 712 5.35 -16.39 -33.56
N ILE A 713 4.64 -15.32 -33.93
CA ILE A 713 3.16 -15.27 -33.97
C ILE A 713 2.64 -16.31 -34.97
N CYS A 714 3.09 -16.27 -36.24
CA CYS A 714 2.70 -17.24 -37.26
C CYS A 714 2.95 -18.71 -36.86
N LYS A 715 4.13 -19.02 -36.29
CA LYS A 715 4.45 -20.36 -35.75
C LYS A 715 3.54 -20.75 -34.58
N SER A 716 3.10 -19.78 -33.76
CA SER A 716 2.15 -20.00 -32.67
C SER A 716 0.75 -20.32 -33.23
N LEU A 717 0.22 -19.48 -34.12
CA LEU A 717 -1.08 -19.64 -34.78
C LEU A 717 -1.21 -21.01 -35.47
N SER A 718 -0.23 -21.40 -36.29
CA SER A 718 -0.27 -22.68 -37.01
C SER A 718 -0.33 -23.87 -36.06
N LYS A 719 0.37 -23.77 -34.91
CA LYS A 719 0.32 -24.78 -33.86
C LYS A 719 -0.99 -24.77 -33.07
N LEU A 720 -1.61 -23.62 -32.85
CA LEU A 720 -2.89 -23.49 -32.16
C LEU A 720 -4.03 -24.10 -32.99
N ILE A 721 -4.06 -23.83 -34.30
CA ILE A 721 -5.03 -24.42 -35.24
C ILE A 721 -4.93 -25.96 -35.23
N GLN A 722 -3.71 -26.51 -35.26
CA GLN A 722 -3.46 -27.96 -35.19
C GLN A 722 -3.89 -28.63 -33.89
N ILE A 723 -4.08 -27.88 -32.80
CA ILE A 723 -4.47 -28.40 -31.48
C ILE A 723 -5.78 -27.77 -30.98
N TYR A 724 -6.57 -27.21 -31.90
CA TYR A 724 -7.85 -26.59 -31.59
C TYR A 724 -8.78 -27.67 -31.00
N PRO A 725 -9.29 -27.52 -29.77
CA PRO A 725 -10.11 -28.54 -29.14
C PRO A 725 -11.55 -28.55 -29.70
N THR A 726 -12.16 -29.73 -29.77
CA THR A 726 -13.60 -29.89 -30.07
C THR A 726 -14.37 -30.56 -28.94
N SER A 727 -13.67 -31.21 -28.00
CA SER A 727 -14.27 -31.87 -26.84
C SER A 727 -13.47 -31.64 -25.56
N PHE A 728 -14.11 -31.90 -24.41
CA PHE A 728 -13.43 -31.93 -23.10
C PHE A 728 -12.22 -32.88 -23.08
N LYS A 729 -12.29 -33.99 -23.82
CA LYS A 729 -11.18 -34.95 -23.95
C LYS A 729 -9.96 -34.31 -24.60
N ASP A 730 -10.14 -33.44 -25.58
CA ASP A 730 -9.05 -32.75 -26.28
C ASP A 730 -8.38 -31.71 -25.36
N CYS A 731 -9.16 -31.05 -24.50
CA CYS A 731 -8.62 -30.18 -23.44
C CYS A 731 -7.72 -30.97 -22.47
N VAL A 732 -8.10 -32.20 -22.09
CA VAL A 732 -7.26 -33.07 -21.25
C VAL A 732 -6.02 -33.55 -22.01
N VAL A 733 -6.15 -33.92 -23.30
CA VAL A 733 -5.01 -34.29 -24.17
C VAL A 733 -4.00 -33.13 -24.27
N TYR A 734 -4.48 -31.92 -24.55
CA TYR A 734 -3.66 -30.71 -24.58
C TYR A 734 -2.91 -30.51 -23.26
N SER A 735 -3.61 -30.60 -22.13
CA SER A 735 -3.04 -30.46 -20.79
C SER A 735 -1.97 -31.50 -20.49
N ARG A 736 -2.21 -32.78 -20.81
CA ARG A 736 -1.24 -33.87 -20.62
C ARG A 736 0.00 -33.72 -21.49
N LEU A 737 -0.15 -33.29 -22.74
CA LEU A 737 0.97 -32.99 -23.64
C LEU A 737 1.74 -31.73 -23.22
N LYS A 738 1.07 -30.75 -22.59
CA LYS A 738 1.72 -29.57 -22.01
C LYS A 738 2.51 -29.91 -20.76
N PHE A 739 2.00 -30.78 -19.88
CA PHE A 739 2.75 -31.32 -18.74
C PHE A 739 4.08 -31.92 -19.21
N GLU A 740 4.03 -32.86 -20.16
CA GLU A 740 5.24 -33.54 -20.66
C GLU A 740 6.24 -32.53 -21.22
N LYS A 741 5.76 -31.60 -22.06
CA LYS A 741 6.62 -30.60 -22.66
C LYS A 741 7.29 -29.73 -21.60
N LEU A 742 6.52 -29.22 -20.64
CA LEU A 742 6.98 -28.23 -19.67
C LEU A 742 7.92 -28.83 -18.63
N PHE A 743 7.59 -30.02 -18.11
CA PHE A 743 8.19 -30.57 -16.90
C PHE A 743 9.08 -31.80 -17.13
N ASN A 744 9.00 -32.43 -18.31
CA ASN A 744 9.88 -33.53 -18.71
C ASN A 744 10.83 -33.13 -19.85
N HIS A 745 10.30 -32.92 -21.06
CA HIS A 745 11.12 -32.72 -22.27
C HIS A 745 12.00 -31.47 -22.21
N ASN A 746 11.54 -30.38 -21.59
CA ASN A 746 12.37 -29.18 -21.41
C ASN A 746 13.56 -29.43 -20.46
N ALA A 747 13.39 -30.25 -19.41
CA ALA A 747 14.46 -30.60 -18.48
C ALA A 747 15.49 -31.51 -19.18
N LEU A 748 15.03 -32.53 -19.90
CA LEU A 748 15.91 -33.40 -20.71
C LEU A 748 16.69 -32.61 -21.78
N GLN A 749 16.04 -31.64 -22.45
CA GLN A 749 16.72 -30.76 -23.41
C GLN A 749 17.76 -29.86 -22.73
N LEU A 750 17.50 -29.39 -21.50
CA LEU A 750 18.46 -28.56 -20.77
C LEU A 750 19.69 -29.39 -20.34
N LEU A 751 19.50 -30.61 -19.81
CA LEU A 751 20.59 -31.54 -19.48
C LEU A 751 21.39 -31.97 -20.71
N HIS A 752 20.74 -32.18 -21.86
CA HIS A 752 21.45 -32.47 -23.11
C HIS A 752 22.31 -31.28 -23.59
N SER A 753 21.91 -30.05 -23.26
CA SER A 753 22.64 -28.83 -23.64
C SER A 753 23.73 -28.46 -22.62
N TYR A 754 23.56 -28.84 -21.36
CA TYR A 754 24.50 -28.67 -20.26
C TYR A 754 24.63 -29.98 -19.45
N PRO A 755 25.49 -30.91 -19.89
CA PRO A 755 25.72 -32.18 -19.21
C PRO A 755 26.13 -32.03 -17.73
N MET A 756 25.91 -33.06 -16.92
CA MET A 756 26.19 -33.03 -15.48
C MET A 756 27.67 -32.87 -15.14
N ASP A 757 28.54 -33.35 -16.02
CA ASP A 757 30.01 -33.31 -15.95
C ASP A 757 30.61 -32.04 -16.60
N LEU A 758 29.78 -31.16 -17.17
CA LEU A 758 30.24 -29.94 -17.83
C LEU A 758 30.96 -29.02 -16.84
N LYS A 759 32.13 -28.52 -17.26
CA LYS A 759 32.93 -27.52 -16.55
C LYS A 759 32.93 -26.18 -17.27
N THR A 760 33.13 -25.13 -16.50
CA THR A 760 33.40 -23.75 -16.97
C THR A 760 34.79 -23.65 -17.60
N LYS A 761 35.14 -22.46 -18.14
CA LYS A 761 36.49 -22.21 -18.67
C LYS A 761 37.54 -22.22 -17.56
N GLU A 762 37.14 -21.88 -16.34
CA GLU A 762 37.95 -21.87 -15.12
C GLU A 762 38.04 -23.26 -14.48
N GLY A 763 37.41 -24.29 -15.06
CA GLY A 763 37.47 -25.68 -14.59
C GLY A 763 36.50 -26.04 -13.46
N THR A 764 35.68 -25.10 -12.99
CA THR A 764 34.63 -25.34 -11.98
C THR A 764 33.41 -26.06 -12.58
N PRO A 765 32.69 -26.91 -11.84
CA PRO A 765 31.47 -27.54 -12.35
C PRO A 765 30.38 -26.51 -12.70
N PHE A 766 29.78 -26.63 -13.88
CA PHE A 766 28.72 -25.70 -14.35
C PHE A 766 27.49 -25.70 -13.42
N TRP A 767 27.13 -26.87 -12.90
CA TRP A 767 26.02 -27.08 -11.97
C TRP A 767 26.44 -26.84 -10.50
N THR A 768 26.87 -25.61 -10.24
CA THR A 768 27.18 -25.10 -8.89
C THR A 768 26.14 -24.03 -8.52
N LEU A 769 25.74 -23.94 -7.24
CA LEU A 769 24.78 -22.92 -6.79
C LEU A 769 25.23 -21.51 -7.24
N PRO A 770 24.31 -20.66 -7.74
CA PRO A 770 22.85 -20.81 -7.74
C PRO A 770 22.26 -21.74 -8.83
N LYS A 771 23.05 -22.29 -9.75
CA LYS A 771 22.54 -23.12 -10.87
C LYS A 771 22.26 -24.56 -10.42
N ARG A 772 20.99 -24.87 -10.19
CA ARG A 772 20.53 -26.23 -9.84
C ARG A 772 20.31 -27.09 -11.09
N PRO A 773 20.81 -28.33 -11.16
CA PRO A 773 20.54 -29.24 -12.28
C PRO A 773 19.08 -29.69 -12.27
N PRO A 774 18.37 -29.68 -13.41
CA PRO A 774 16.96 -30.05 -13.46
C PRO A 774 16.76 -31.58 -13.45
N VAL A 775 15.72 -32.04 -12.75
CA VAL A 775 15.23 -33.42 -12.74
C VAL A 775 13.96 -33.50 -13.58
N ALA A 776 13.93 -34.36 -14.60
CA ALA A 776 12.77 -34.52 -15.46
C ALA A 776 11.63 -35.25 -14.73
N VAL A 777 10.47 -34.58 -14.59
CA VAL A 777 9.33 -35.13 -13.86
C VAL A 777 8.54 -36.10 -14.75
N GLN A 778 8.32 -37.32 -14.26
CA GLN A 778 7.42 -38.28 -14.88
C GLN A 778 5.98 -38.03 -14.40
N PHE A 779 5.00 -38.11 -15.29
CA PHE A 779 3.60 -37.91 -14.91
C PHE A 779 3.09 -39.09 -14.07
N ASP A 780 2.45 -38.76 -12.96
CA ASP A 780 1.66 -39.66 -12.13
C ASP A 780 0.29 -39.02 -11.91
N ARG A 781 -0.77 -39.82 -11.99
CA ARG A 781 -2.16 -39.39 -11.73
C ARG A 781 -2.49 -39.31 -10.25
N ASN A 782 -1.70 -39.98 -9.40
CA ASN A 782 -1.92 -40.06 -7.96
C ASN A 782 -1.22 -38.90 -7.22
N ASP A 783 -0.30 -38.19 -7.89
CA ASP A 783 0.31 -36.97 -7.37
C ASP A 783 -0.66 -35.79 -7.53
N ASP A 784 -0.95 -35.11 -6.42
CA ASP A 784 -1.94 -34.03 -6.39
C ASP A 784 -1.52 -32.81 -7.20
N THR A 785 -0.24 -32.43 -7.18
CA THR A 785 0.27 -31.29 -7.95
C THR A 785 0.22 -31.59 -9.45
N HIS A 786 0.54 -32.83 -9.84
CA HIS A 786 0.46 -33.30 -11.22
C HIS A 786 -0.98 -33.26 -11.75
N ILE A 787 -1.95 -33.84 -11.03
CA ILE A 787 -3.34 -33.89 -11.50
C ILE A 787 -4.05 -32.53 -11.40
N ASN A 788 -3.70 -31.68 -10.42
CA ASN A 788 -4.18 -30.31 -10.34
C ASN A 788 -3.73 -29.48 -11.55
N PHE A 789 -2.44 -29.57 -11.96
CA PHE A 789 -1.98 -28.90 -13.19
C PHE A 789 -2.82 -29.29 -14.41
N ILE A 790 -3.13 -30.58 -14.58
CA ILE A 790 -3.98 -31.04 -15.68
C ILE A 790 -5.39 -30.47 -15.56
N LYS A 791 -6.00 -30.54 -14.37
CA LYS A 791 -7.36 -30.05 -14.11
C LYS A 791 -7.49 -28.56 -14.43
N GLU A 792 -6.63 -27.71 -13.87
CA GLU A 792 -6.73 -26.27 -14.06
C GLU A 792 -6.38 -25.86 -15.50
N THR A 793 -5.37 -26.49 -16.12
CA THR A 793 -5.08 -26.27 -17.57
C THR A 793 -6.25 -26.68 -18.45
N THR A 794 -6.96 -27.77 -18.10
CA THR A 794 -8.12 -28.26 -18.85
C THR A 794 -9.30 -27.31 -18.72
N ALA A 795 -9.57 -26.79 -17.51
CA ALA A 795 -10.62 -25.82 -17.25
C ALA A 795 -10.38 -24.51 -18.02
N LEU A 796 -9.18 -23.93 -17.91
CA LEU A 796 -8.82 -22.72 -18.64
C LEU A 796 -8.93 -22.89 -20.16
N TRP A 797 -8.47 -24.03 -20.70
CA TRP A 797 -8.60 -24.33 -22.13
C TRP A 797 -10.06 -24.51 -22.55
N ALA A 798 -10.87 -25.19 -21.75
CA ALA A 798 -12.30 -25.36 -22.02
C ALA A 798 -13.05 -24.01 -22.01
N ASN A 799 -12.76 -23.12 -21.05
CA ASN A 799 -13.36 -21.79 -20.95
C ASN A 799 -13.04 -20.92 -22.19
N ILE A 800 -11.78 -20.92 -22.65
CA ILE A 800 -11.35 -20.15 -23.84
C ILE A 800 -12.14 -20.53 -25.09
N PHE A 801 -12.37 -21.83 -25.28
CA PHE A 801 -12.99 -22.39 -26.48
C PHE A 801 -14.49 -22.69 -26.33
N ASN A 802 -15.11 -22.24 -25.22
CA ASN A 802 -16.51 -22.49 -24.86
C ASN A 802 -16.92 -23.98 -24.92
N ILE A 803 -16.07 -24.86 -24.38
CA ILE A 803 -16.30 -26.31 -24.35
C ILE A 803 -16.94 -26.68 -23.02
N THR A 804 -18.11 -27.32 -23.07
CA THR A 804 -18.82 -27.80 -21.88
C THR A 804 -17.97 -28.77 -21.06
N ILE A 805 -17.63 -28.36 -19.84
CA ILE A 805 -17.00 -29.20 -18.84
C ILE A 805 -18.08 -30.13 -18.23
N PRO A 806 -17.85 -31.45 -18.10
CA PRO A 806 -18.79 -32.34 -17.40
C PRO A 806 -19.05 -31.84 -15.98
N SER A 807 -20.30 -31.95 -15.50
CA SER A 807 -20.73 -31.39 -14.21
C SER A 807 -20.06 -31.96 -12.95
N ASN A 808 -19.21 -33.00 -13.09
CA ASN A 808 -18.34 -33.47 -12.02
C ASN A 808 -17.06 -34.09 -12.60
N PRO A 809 -16.07 -33.28 -13.04
CA PRO A 809 -14.87 -33.76 -13.72
C PRO A 809 -13.84 -34.19 -12.68
N SER A 810 -14.11 -35.31 -11.99
CA SER A 810 -13.27 -35.78 -10.89
C SER A 810 -11.81 -35.98 -11.32
N LYS A 811 -10.88 -35.83 -10.38
CA LYS A 811 -9.44 -36.12 -10.58
C LYS A 811 -9.24 -37.51 -11.22
N GLU A 812 -10.08 -38.48 -10.85
CA GLU A 812 -10.08 -39.83 -11.40
C GLU A 812 -10.46 -39.90 -12.88
N LEU A 813 -11.49 -39.15 -13.33
CA LEU A 813 -11.89 -39.12 -14.73
C LEU A 813 -10.79 -38.51 -15.60
N ILE A 814 -10.25 -37.36 -15.16
CA ILE A 814 -9.13 -36.69 -15.83
C ILE A 814 -7.90 -37.61 -15.87
N GLY A 815 -7.57 -38.26 -14.75
CA GLY A 815 -6.47 -39.22 -14.63
C GLY A 815 -6.64 -40.44 -15.54
N LYS A 816 -7.85 -41.00 -15.66
CA LYS A 816 -8.17 -42.08 -16.60
C LYS A 816 -7.96 -41.65 -18.05
N ILE A 817 -8.42 -40.46 -18.44
CA ILE A 817 -8.19 -39.93 -19.79
C ILE A 817 -6.69 -39.72 -20.05
N CYS A 818 -5.94 -39.17 -19.09
CA CYS A 818 -4.48 -38.95 -19.20
C CYS A 818 -3.69 -40.21 -19.54
N LEU A 819 -4.07 -41.37 -18.99
CA LEU A 819 -3.42 -42.66 -19.29
C LEU A 819 -3.67 -43.15 -20.73
N THR A 820 -4.71 -42.64 -21.41
CA THR A 820 -5.00 -42.97 -22.82
C THR A 820 -4.26 -42.07 -23.81
N VAL A 821 -3.61 -40.99 -23.34
CA VAL A 821 -2.94 -40.01 -24.21
C VAL A 821 -1.63 -40.58 -24.74
N LYS A 822 -1.49 -40.64 -26.07
CA LYS A 822 -0.23 -41.00 -26.73
C LYS A 822 0.76 -39.84 -26.61
N VAL A 823 1.69 -39.96 -25.67
CA VAL A 823 2.76 -38.98 -25.44
C VAL A 823 3.92 -39.24 -26.42
N PRO A 824 4.34 -38.25 -27.24
CA PRO A 824 5.52 -38.38 -28.09
C PRO A 824 6.79 -38.59 -27.26
N LYS A 825 7.73 -39.40 -27.74
CA LYS A 825 9.05 -39.57 -27.08
C LYS A 825 9.87 -38.28 -27.16
N PHE A 826 10.80 -38.12 -26.22
CA PHE A 826 11.77 -37.03 -26.25
C PHE A 826 12.79 -37.22 -27.38
N GLU A 827 13.06 -36.16 -28.13
CA GLU A 827 14.13 -36.09 -29.13
C GLU A 827 14.94 -34.81 -28.90
N ALA A 828 16.25 -34.98 -28.70
CA ALA A 828 17.17 -33.88 -28.42
C ALA A 828 17.43 -33.02 -29.66
N LYS A 829 17.42 -31.69 -29.48
CA LYS A 829 17.62 -30.71 -30.55
C LYS A 829 18.90 -29.93 -30.35
N LYS A 830 19.64 -29.71 -31.44
CA LYS A 830 20.76 -28.75 -31.50
C LYS A 830 20.22 -27.32 -31.49
N LYS A 831 19.81 -26.82 -30.31
CA LYS A 831 19.36 -25.42 -30.13
C LYS A 831 20.20 -24.75 -29.04
N ALA A 832 20.81 -23.62 -29.37
CA ALA A 832 21.51 -22.80 -28.40
C ALA A 832 20.55 -22.32 -27.30
N ILE A 833 20.92 -22.57 -26.05
CA ILE A 833 20.26 -22.04 -24.87
C ILE A 833 21.13 -20.89 -24.35
N VAL A 834 20.52 -19.73 -24.10
CA VAL A 834 21.22 -18.58 -23.55
C VAL A 834 21.49 -18.81 -22.06
N SER A 835 22.76 -18.79 -21.66
CA SER A 835 23.22 -18.95 -20.28
C SER A 835 23.96 -17.75 -19.69
N ASP A 836 24.18 -16.71 -20.49
CA ASP A 836 24.70 -15.42 -20.02
C ASP A 836 23.52 -14.56 -19.53
N GLU A 837 23.67 -13.98 -18.34
CA GLU A 837 22.70 -13.09 -17.70
C GLU A 837 22.59 -11.73 -18.41
N LYS A 838 23.63 -11.32 -19.15
CA LYS A 838 23.66 -10.06 -19.92
C LYS A 838 23.12 -10.21 -21.35
N ALA A 839 22.88 -11.43 -21.82
CA ALA A 839 22.50 -11.68 -23.21
C ALA A 839 20.99 -11.47 -23.46
N ALA A 840 20.68 -10.58 -24.41
CA ALA A 840 19.31 -10.34 -24.87
C ALA A 840 18.66 -11.59 -25.48
N ALA A 841 17.32 -11.62 -25.50
CA ALA A 841 16.59 -12.72 -26.13
C ALA A 841 16.89 -12.78 -27.64
N PRO A 842 17.25 -13.96 -28.20
CA PRO A 842 17.63 -14.06 -29.61
C PRO A 842 16.44 -13.79 -30.53
N ILE A 843 16.64 -12.87 -31.49
CA ILE A 843 15.67 -12.52 -32.52
C ILE A 843 15.86 -13.47 -33.71
N GLU A 844 14.85 -14.27 -34.04
CA GLU A 844 14.86 -15.13 -35.24
C GLU A 844 14.55 -14.29 -36.48
N SER A 845 15.56 -13.99 -37.31
CA SER A 845 15.39 -13.38 -38.64
C SER A 845 15.13 -14.43 -39.73
N PHE A 846 14.25 -14.13 -40.70
CA PHE A 846 13.91 -14.96 -41.86
C PHE A 846 13.92 -14.09 -43.14
N SER A 847 13.97 -14.71 -44.33
CA SER A 847 13.77 -13.98 -45.59
C SER A 847 12.30 -13.62 -45.83
N TYR A 848 12.06 -12.66 -46.72
CA TYR A 848 10.71 -12.21 -47.08
C TYR A 848 9.89 -13.33 -47.74
N GLU A 849 10.50 -14.17 -48.58
CA GLU A 849 9.81 -15.31 -49.23
C GLU A 849 9.33 -16.34 -48.20
N GLN A 850 10.16 -16.66 -47.20
CA GLN A 850 9.82 -17.64 -46.16
C GLN A 850 8.64 -17.19 -45.30
N PHE A 851 8.47 -15.88 -45.10
CA PHE A 851 7.30 -15.34 -44.42
C PHE A 851 6.02 -15.47 -45.26
N ILE A 852 6.10 -15.19 -46.57
CA ILE A 852 4.97 -15.33 -47.51
C ILE A 852 4.53 -16.79 -47.64
N GLU A 853 5.46 -17.75 -47.66
CA GLU A 853 5.12 -19.18 -47.69
C GLU A 853 4.36 -19.60 -46.42
N LEU A 854 4.84 -19.16 -45.25
CA LEU A 854 4.23 -19.48 -43.97
C LEU A 854 2.82 -18.87 -43.82
N THR A 855 2.61 -17.63 -44.28
CA THR A 855 1.28 -16.99 -44.23
C THR A 855 0.29 -17.63 -45.21
N LYS A 856 0.71 -18.01 -46.42
CA LYS A 856 -0.13 -18.81 -47.35
C LYS A 856 -0.54 -20.15 -46.74
N LYS A 857 0.38 -20.84 -46.05
CA LYS A 857 0.09 -22.10 -45.36
C LYS A 857 -0.90 -21.90 -44.21
N LEU A 858 -0.75 -20.83 -43.42
CA LEU A 858 -1.67 -20.46 -42.35
C LEU A 858 -3.09 -20.17 -42.86
N ALA A 859 -3.22 -19.38 -43.94
CA ALA A 859 -4.51 -19.10 -44.55
C ALA A 859 -5.21 -20.39 -45.01
N LYS A 860 -4.48 -21.31 -45.64
CA LYS A 860 -5.01 -22.63 -46.02
C LYS A 860 -5.48 -23.45 -44.81
N GLN A 861 -4.69 -23.48 -43.73
CA GLN A 861 -5.05 -24.18 -42.49
C GLN A 861 -6.29 -23.57 -41.81
N LEU A 862 -6.48 -22.25 -41.89
CA LEU A 862 -7.69 -21.59 -41.39
C LEU A 862 -8.92 -21.95 -42.23
N GLU A 863 -8.79 -21.99 -43.55
CA GLU A 863 -9.89 -22.41 -44.44
C GLU A 863 -10.26 -23.89 -44.27
N GLU A 864 -9.29 -24.76 -44.00
CA GLU A 864 -9.52 -26.17 -43.63
C GLU A 864 -10.26 -26.26 -42.29
N LEU A 865 -9.79 -25.56 -41.24
CA LEU A 865 -10.45 -25.50 -39.93
C LEU A 865 -11.88 -24.93 -40.02
N LYS A 866 -12.09 -23.88 -40.83
CA LYS A 866 -13.41 -23.29 -41.07
C LYS A 866 -14.34 -24.28 -41.76
N LYS A 867 -13.89 -25.03 -42.76
CA LYS A 867 -14.71 -26.05 -43.44
C LYS A 867 -15.12 -27.17 -42.51
N ASP A 868 -14.17 -27.75 -41.78
CA ASP A 868 -14.43 -28.85 -40.84
C ASP A 868 -15.41 -28.45 -39.72
N LYS A 869 -15.47 -27.16 -39.34
CA LYS A 869 -16.35 -26.67 -38.27
C LYS A 869 -17.66 -26.01 -38.73
N LEU A 870 -17.68 -25.40 -39.92
CA LEU A 870 -18.93 -24.83 -40.47
C LEU A 870 -19.92 -25.94 -40.83
N GLN A 871 -19.44 -27.13 -41.20
CA GLN A 871 -20.32 -28.23 -41.62
C GLN A 871 -21.15 -28.81 -40.45
N ASP A 872 -20.63 -28.78 -39.21
CA ASP A 872 -21.35 -29.25 -38.01
C ASP A 872 -22.25 -28.18 -37.37
N MET A 873 -22.03 -26.88 -37.64
CA MET A 873 -22.81 -25.77 -37.05
C MET A 873 -23.92 -25.22 -37.97
N MET A 874 -23.95 -25.58 -39.26
CA MET A 874 -24.94 -25.09 -40.24
C MET A 874 -26.30 -25.84 -40.20
N THR A 875 -26.84 -26.09 -38.99
CA THR A 875 -28.22 -26.59 -38.82
C THR A 875 -29.21 -25.54 -38.29
N ASP A 876 -28.74 -24.36 -37.85
CA ASP A 876 -29.62 -23.25 -37.45
C ASP A 876 -29.30 -21.97 -38.26
N THR A 877 -30.14 -21.71 -39.28
CA THR A 877 -29.91 -20.70 -40.32
C THR A 877 -30.44 -19.32 -39.94
N SER A 878 -29.85 -18.68 -38.92
CA SER A 878 -30.05 -17.24 -38.69
C SER A 878 -28.81 -16.52 -38.12
N SER A 879 -28.01 -15.94 -39.02
CA SER A 879 -26.73 -15.25 -38.81
C SER A 879 -25.50 -16.18 -38.61
N PRO A 880 -24.41 -16.00 -39.38
CA PRO A 880 -23.16 -16.71 -39.16
C PRO A 880 -22.40 -16.08 -37.98
N THR A 881 -22.76 -16.45 -36.76
CA THR A 881 -22.09 -15.99 -35.54
C THR A 881 -20.64 -16.46 -35.54
N LEU A 882 -19.70 -15.49 -35.58
CA LEU A 882 -18.27 -15.75 -35.52
C LEU A 882 -17.90 -16.55 -34.26
N VAL A 883 -16.89 -17.40 -34.38
CA VAL A 883 -16.36 -18.21 -33.27
C VAL A 883 -15.60 -17.30 -32.30
N SER A 884 -16.32 -16.67 -31.38
CA SER A 884 -15.75 -15.83 -30.34
C SER A 884 -14.94 -16.69 -29.37
N LEU A 885 -13.64 -16.43 -29.27
CA LEU A 885 -12.81 -17.00 -28.19
C LEU A 885 -12.92 -16.10 -26.96
N TYR A 886 -12.58 -16.67 -25.80
CA TYR A 886 -12.52 -15.94 -24.53
C TYR A 886 -11.08 -15.96 -23.98
N PRO A 887 -10.18 -15.10 -24.49
CA PRO A 887 -8.84 -14.95 -23.90
C PRO A 887 -8.95 -14.60 -22.41
N GLN A 888 -8.20 -15.31 -21.57
CA GLN A 888 -8.28 -15.10 -20.12
C GLN A 888 -7.42 -13.90 -19.72
N SER A 889 -7.99 -12.98 -18.94
CA SER A 889 -7.24 -11.93 -18.24
C SER A 889 -6.88 -12.41 -16.84
N PHE A 890 -5.68 -12.12 -16.35
CA PHE A 890 -5.26 -12.58 -15.03
C PHE A 890 -5.99 -11.81 -13.92
N GLU A 891 -6.89 -12.51 -13.23
CA GLU A 891 -7.48 -12.07 -11.97
C GLU A 891 -6.97 -12.96 -10.81
N LYS A 892 -6.56 -12.33 -9.71
CA LYS A 892 -5.95 -12.93 -8.52
C LYS A 892 -6.93 -13.13 -7.37
N ASP A 893 -7.97 -12.29 -7.28
CA ASP A 893 -8.84 -12.19 -6.10
C ASP A 893 -10.18 -12.95 -6.26
N ASP A 894 -10.50 -13.40 -7.46
CA ASP A 894 -11.50 -14.46 -7.70
C ASP A 894 -10.83 -15.84 -7.64
N ASP A 895 -11.26 -16.67 -6.70
CA ASP A 895 -10.73 -18.02 -6.47
C ASP A 895 -11.46 -19.12 -7.29
N SER A 896 -12.45 -18.77 -8.11
CA SER A 896 -13.22 -19.70 -8.95
C SER A 896 -12.73 -19.82 -10.39
N ASN A 897 -11.94 -18.86 -10.88
CA ASN A 897 -11.45 -18.79 -12.27
C ASN A 897 -10.26 -19.71 -12.62
N HIS A 898 -9.75 -20.50 -11.68
CA HIS A 898 -8.60 -21.40 -11.85
C HIS A 898 -7.23 -20.73 -12.10
N HIS A 899 -7.12 -19.39 -12.08
CA HIS A 899 -5.87 -18.67 -12.40
C HIS A 899 -4.75 -18.95 -11.40
N ILE A 900 -5.00 -18.68 -10.12
CA ILE A 900 -4.02 -18.89 -9.04
C ILE A 900 -3.69 -20.37 -8.88
N ASP A 901 -4.67 -21.25 -9.06
CA ASP A 901 -4.49 -22.70 -8.95
C ASP A 901 -3.62 -23.27 -10.08
N PHE A 902 -3.81 -22.80 -11.32
CA PHE A 902 -2.88 -23.08 -12.42
C PHE A 902 -1.47 -22.58 -12.10
N ILE A 903 -1.31 -21.34 -11.64
CA ILE A 903 0.02 -20.77 -11.36
C ILE A 903 0.71 -21.56 -10.24
N THR A 904 -0.02 -21.94 -9.19
CA THR A 904 0.48 -22.72 -8.04
C THR A 904 0.97 -24.10 -8.47
N ALA A 905 0.15 -24.88 -9.17
CA ALA A 905 0.56 -26.19 -9.66
C ALA A 905 1.75 -26.09 -10.63
N THR A 906 1.75 -25.07 -11.51
CA THR A 906 2.82 -24.82 -12.48
C THR A 906 4.13 -24.37 -11.83
N SER A 907 4.08 -23.55 -10.77
CA SER A 907 5.27 -23.10 -10.04
C SER A 907 5.88 -24.22 -9.21
N ASN A 908 5.05 -25.04 -8.58
CA ASN A 908 5.50 -26.14 -7.74
C ASN A 908 6.11 -27.28 -8.57
N LEU A 909 5.49 -27.64 -9.70
CA LEU A 909 6.10 -28.55 -10.67
C LEU A 909 7.46 -28.04 -11.18
N ARG A 910 7.60 -26.73 -11.38
CA ARG A 910 8.90 -26.13 -11.74
C ARG A 910 9.88 -26.13 -10.57
N ALA A 911 9.44 -25.83 -9.35
CA ALA A 911 10.29 -25.88 -8.17
C ALA A 911 10.86 -27.29 -7.96
N ARG A 912 10.00 -28.32 -8.05
CA ARG A 912 10.36 -29.74 -7.98
C ARG A 912 11.43 -30.16 -8.99
N ILE A 913 11.35 -29.70 -10.24
CA ILE A 913 12.37 -29.96 -11.27
C ILE A 913 13.74 -29.47 -10.81
N TYR A 914 13.82 -28.28 -10.23
CA TYR A 914 15.10 -27.70 -9.81
C TYR A 914 15.43 -28.01 -8.34
N SER A 915 14.72 -28.95 -7.68
CA SER A 915 14.88 -29.23 -6.25
C SER A 915 14.83 -27.95 -5.38
N ILE A 916 13.81 -27.13 -5.64
CA ILE A 916 13.46 -25.93 -4.87
C ILE A 916 12.21 -26.26 -4.04
N GLU A 917 12.11 -25.69 -2.83
CA GLU A 917 10.96 -25.86 -1.94
C GLU A 917 9.65 -25.38 -2.61
N GLU A 918 8.60 -26.21 -2.54
CA GLU A 918 7.29 -25.90 -3.13
C GLU A 918 6.54 -24.85 -2.30
N GLY A 919 5.71 -24.03 -2.96
CA GLY A 919 4.91 -23.00 -2.29
C GLY A 919 3.47 -23.45 -2.05
N ASP A 920 2.86 -22.97 -0.96
CA ASP A 920 1.40 -23.05 -0.84
C ASP A 920 0.70 -22.05 -1.77
N ARG A 921 -0.62 -22.23 -1.95
CA ARG A 921 -1.47 -21.34 -2.77
C ARG A 921 -1.41 -19.89 -2.29
N PHE A 922 -1.23 -19.66 -0.98
CA PHE A 922 -1.26 -18.35 -0.36
C PHE A 922 -0.01 -17.52 -0.68
N LYS A 923 1.18 -18.10 -0.52
CA LYS A 923 2.49 -17.55 -0.94
C LYS A 923 2.57 -17.38 -2.44
N VAL A 924 1.99 -18.30 -3.22
CA VAL A 924 1.89 -18.13 -4.69
C VAL A 924 0.97 -16.95 -5.03
N LYS A 925 -0.21 -16.81 -4.42
CA LYS A 925 -1.13 -15.68 -4.64
C LYS A 925 -0.48 -14.32 -4.33
N LEU A 926 0.32 -14.23 -3.27
CA LEU A 926 1.12 -13.03 -2.93
C LEU A 926 2.03 -12.59 -4.09
N VAL A 927 2.95 -13.48 -4.47
CA VAL A 927 4.02 -13.18 -5.43
C VAL A 927 3.45 -13.07 -6.85
N ALA A 928 2.59 -14.01 -7.26
CA ALA A 928 1.96 -14.00 -8.58
C ALA A 928 1.05 -12.79 -8.77
N GLY A 929 0.30 -12.41 -7.74
CA GLY A 929 -0.60 -11.26 -7.76
C GLY A 929 0.10 -9.90 -7.66
N LYS A 930 1.41 -9.87 -7.34
CA LYS A 930 2.11 -8.66 -6.87
C LYS A 930 1.33 -7.95 -5.76
N ILE A 931 0.80 -8.72 -4.80
CA ILE A 931 -0.07 -8.20 -3.76
C ILE A 931 0.75 -7.37 -2.77
N ILE A 932 0.37 -6.11 -2.56
CA ILE A 932 0.95 -5.25 -1.52
C ILE A 932 0.29 -5.60 -0.17
N PRO A 933 1.04 -6.06 0.85
CA PRO A 933 0.53 -6.24 2.20
C PRO A 933 0.06 -4.91 2.78
N ALA A 934 -1.06 -4.91 3.52
CA ALA A 934 -1.63 -3.68 4.08
C ALA A 934 -2.51 -3.98 5.30
N ILE A 935 -2.56 -3.03 6.24
CA ILE A 935 -3.36 -3.09 7.48
C ILE A 935 -3.91 -1.68 7.81
N ALA A 936 -5.11 -1.62 8.40
CA ALA A 936 -5.82 -0.36 8.67
C ALA A 936 -5.07 0.60 9.62
N THR A 937 -4.31 0.04 10.58
CA THR A 937 -3.52 0.80 11.56
C THR A 937 -2.50 1.71 10.89
N THR A 938 -1.57 1.15 10.09
CA THR A 938 -0.57 1.92 9.34
C THR A 938 -1.21 2.93 8.40
N THR A 939 -2.30 2.55 7.73
CA THR A 939 -3.06 3.46 6.85
C THR A 939 -3.58 4.69 7.61
N SER A 940 -4.17 4.51 8.79
CA SER A 940 -4.71 5.62 9.57
C SER A 940 -3.62 6.48 10.22
N VAL A 941 -2.51 5.90 10.69
CA VAL A 941 -1.35 6.67 11.18
C VAL A 941 -0.80 7.58 10.07
N VAL A 942 -0.49 7.02 8.90
CA VAL A 942 -0.02 7.79 7.73
C VAL A 942 -1.03 8.88 7.35
N SER A 943 -2.33 8.55 7.43
CA SER A 943 -3.39 9.49 7.04
C SER A 943 -3.59 10.64 8.03
N GLY A 944 -3.43 10.39 9.34
CA GLY A 944 -3.41 11.46 10.33
C GLY A 944 -2.22 12.40 10.11
N LEU A 945 -1.04 11.87 9.81
CA LEU A 945 0.15 12.66 9.50
C LEU A 945 -0.02 13.54 8.25
N VAL A 946 -0.54 12.98 7.15
CA VAL A 946 -0.84 13.77 5.93
C VAL A 946 -1.88 14.86 6.22
N ALA A 947 -2.90 14.58 7.03
CA ALA A 947 -3.93 15.57 7.36
C ALA A 947 -3.41 16.69 8.29
N ILE A 948 -2.39 16.43 9.13
CA ILE A 948 -1.66 17.48 9.86
C ILE A 948 -0.94 18.42 8.89
N GLU A 949 -0.20 17.87 7.92
CA GLU A 949 0.52 18.67 6.92
C GLU A 949 -0.43 19.44 5.98
N LEU A 950 -1.63 18.91 5.68
CA LEU A 950 -2.67 19.66 4.98
C LEU A 950 -3.04 20.96 5.72
N VAL A 951 -3.26 20.89 7.04
CA VAL A 951 -3.58 22.10 7.82
C VAL A 951 -2.44 23.12 7.72
N LYS A 952 -1.17 22.66 7.75
CA LYS A 952 0.00 23.53 7.56
C LYS A 952 0.04 24.20 6.18
N ILE A 953 -0.27 23.47 5.10
CA ILE A 953 -0.36 24.02 3.73
C ILE A 953 -1.44 25.10 3.66
N ILE A 954 -2.66 24.78 4.13
CA ILE A 954 -3.83 25.66 4.02
C ILE A 954 -3.69 26.91 4.90
N ARG A 955 -2.98 26.84 6.04
CA ARG A 955 -2.68 28.02 6.87
C ARG A 955 -1.81 29.04 6.12
N GLY A 956 -0.79 28.55 5.40
CA GLY A 956 0.00 29.31 4.42
C GLY A 956 1.11 30.22 4.96
N ASP A 957 1.19 30.42 6.28
CA ASP A 957 2.12 31.32 6.97
C ASP A 957 3.38 30.62 7.52
N LEU A 958 3.46 29.29 7.44
CA LEU A 958 4.54 28.52 8.05
C LEU A 958 5.84 28.51 7.21
N PRO A 959 7.01 28.68 7.85
CA PRO A 959 8.32 28.43 7.23
C PRO A 959 8.57 26.92 7.02
N LEU A 960 9.57 26.58 6.20
CA LEU A 960 9.77 25.22 5.68
C LEU A 960 10.10 24.19 6.77
N ASP A 961 10.88 24.60 7.78
CA ASP A 961 11.33 23.79 8.91
C ASP A 961 10.18 23.24 9.78
N GLN A 962 8.97 23.79 9.63
CA GLN A 962 7.76 23.39 10.34
C GLN A 962 6.96 22.29 9.59
N PHE A 963 7.28 22.05 8.31
CA PHE A 963 6.71 20.94 7.53
C PHE A 963 7.55 19.67 7.73
N LYS A 964 6.91 18.50 7.64
CA LYS A 964 7.51 17.22 8.04
C LYS A 964 7.24 16.08 7.03
N CYS A 965 8.28 15.57 6.41
CA CYS A 965 8.26 14.27 5.73
C CYS A 965 8.52 13.17 6.77
N THR A 966 7.58 12.25 6.96
CA THR A 966 7.68 11.19 7.97
C THR A 966 7.85 9.84 7.30
N TYR A 967 8.75 9.02 7.84
CA TYR A 967 8.93 7.61 7.50
C TYR A 967 8.75 6.80 8.78
N LEU A 968 7.92 5.76 8.75
CA LEU A 968 7.59 4.97 9.94
C LEU A 968 7.55 3.48 9.63
N ASN A 969 7.76 2.66 10.65
CA ASN A 969 7.52 1.23 10.55
C ASN A 969 6.97 0.69 11.87
N LEU A 970 5.66 0.47 11.94
CA LEU A 970 4.97 0.03 13.15
C LEU A 970 5.29 -1.41 13.59
N SER A 971 6.06 -2.20 12.82
CA SER A 971 6.58 -3.49 13.31
C SER A 971 7.72 -3.31 14.32
N LEU A 972 8.27 -2.10 14.36
CA LEU A 972 9.16 -1.58 15.40
C LEU A 972 8.47 -0.33 15.99
N PRO A 973 8.94 0.23 17.11
CA PRO A 973 8.52 1.55 17.53
C PRO A 973 9.41 2.59 16.83
N ILE A 974 9.33 2.72 15.50
CA ILE A 974 10.19 3.64 14.71
C ILE A 974 9.36 4.66 13.94
N PHE A 975 9.68 5.93 14.21
CA PHE A 975 9.39 7.10 13.39
C PHE A 975 10.72 7.78 13.04
N SER A 976 10.82 8.29 11.82
CA SER A 976 11.93 9.10 11.32
C SER A 976 11.32 10.29 10.61
N VAL A 977 11.59 11.49 11.10
CA VAL A 977 10.95 12.73 10.64
C VAL A 977 12.02 13.66 10.10
N THR A 978 11.77 14.23 8.93
CA THR A 978 12.72 15.07 8.18
C THR A 978 12.04 16.33 7.67
N GLU A 979 12.78 17.44 7.58
CA GLU A 979 12.35 18.61 6.82
C GLU A 979 12.29 18.24 5.32
N PRO A 980 11.26 18.66 4.56
CA PRO A 980 11.23 18.45 3.12
C PRO A 980 12.44 19.08 2.42
N GLY A 981 13.14 18.31 1.58
CA GLY A 981 14.33 18.77 0.87
C GLY A 981 14.05 20.04 0.04
N PRO A 982 14.89 21.09 0.12
CA PRO A 982 14.68 22.32 -0.64
C PRO A 982 14.93 22.12 -2.14
N ALA A 983 14.24 22.91 -2.98
CA ALA A 983 14.34 22.81 -4.44
C ALA A 983 15.80 23.04 -4.94
N PRO A 984 16.46 22.04 -5.55
CA PRO A 984 17.85 22.20 -5.99
C PRO A 984 17.99 23.32 -7.03
N THR A 985 18.85 24.29 -6.71
CA THR A 985 19.00 25.53 -7.51
C THR A 985 20.30 25.49 -8.31
N VAL A 986 20.19 25.59 -9.64
CA VAL A 986 21.28 25.58 -10.61
C VAL A 986 21.58 27.02 -11.03
N LYS A 987 22.84 27.46 -10.93
CA LYS A 987 23.30 28.75 -11.47
C LYS A 987 23.57 28.63 -12.97
N LEU A 988 22.99 29.51 -13.78
CA LEU A 988 23.22 29.61 -15.23
C LEU A 988 24.20 30.75 -15.56
N THR A 989 24.09 31.87 -14.85
CA THR A 989 25.00 33.01 -14.93
C THR A 989 25.29 33.52 -13.50
N PRO A 990 26.22 34.47 -13.30
CA PRO A 990 26.43 35.07 -11.97
C PRO A 990 25.19 35.75 -11.38
N SER A 991 24.23 36.17 -12.20
CA SER A 991 23.00 36.87 -11.81
C SER A 991 21.72 36.04 -11.94
N ILE A 992 21.77 34.88 -12.61
CA ILE A 992 20.58 34.06 -12.91
C ILE A 992 20.78 32.63 -12.47
N SER A 993 19.89 32.17 -11.61
CA SER A 993 19.72 30.77 -11.21
C SER A 993 18.32 30.26 -11.55
N TYR A 994 18.11 28.95 -11.45
CA TYR A 994 16.79 28.34 -11.52
C TYR A 994 16.69 27.03 -10.74
N ASN A 995 15.49 26.69 -10.29
CA ASN A 995 15.11 25.38 -9.77
C ASN A 995 13.98 24.76 -10.64
N LEU A 996 13.40 23.65 -10.19
CA LEU A 996 12.36 22.91 -10.93
C LEU A 996 11.03 23.67 -11.09
N TRP A 997 10.75 24.66 -10.23
CA TRP A 997 9.52 25.47 -10.24
C TRP A 997 9.64 26.72 -11.13
N ASP A 998 10.85 27.16 -11.45
CA ASP A 998 11.08 28.42 -12.17
C ASP A 998 10.68 28.33 -13.65
N ARG A 999 9.70 29.14 -14.03
CA ARG A 999 9.18 29.20 -15.41
C ARG A 999 9.62 30.46 -16.12
N TRP A 1000 10.10 30.31 -17.34
CA TRP A 1000 10.30 31.43 -18.26
C TRP A 1000 9.14 31.45 -19.25
N ALA A 1001 8.16 32.31 -18.96
CA ALA A 1001 7.05 32.59 -19.86
C ALA A 1001 7.45 33.68 -20.88
N ILE A 1002 7.18 33.42 -22.15
CA ILE A 1002 7.25 34.40 -23.23
C ILE A 1002 5.84 34.60 -23.77
N LYS A 1003 5.40 35.86 -23.84
CA LYS A 1003 4.08 36.23 -24.35
C LYS A 1003 4.00 35.92 -25.84
N ASP A 1004 2.85 35.43 -26.31
CA ASP A 1004 2.64 35.11 -27.73
C ASP A 1004 2.98 36.33 -28.60
N ASN A 1005 3.79 36.09 -29.62
CA ASN A 1005 3.90 36.97 -30.76
C ASN A 1005 3.81 36.07 -32.01
N PRO A 1006 2.67 36.00 -32.71
CA PRO A 1006 2.45 35.05 -33.80
C PRO A 1006 3.36 35.26 -35.02
N ASN A 1007 4.21 36.29 -35.02
CA ASN A 1007 5.23 36.54 -36.03
C ASN A 1007 6.67 36.35 -35.52
N ILE A 1008 6.88 35.92 -34.27
CA ILE A 1008 8.22 35.67 -33.72
C ILE A 1008 8.93 34.61 -34.54
N THR A 1009 10.13 34.93 -35.03
CA THR A 1009 11.00 33.96 -35.68
C THR A 1009 11.80 33.17 -34.64
N VAL A 1010 12.38 32.05 -35.05
CA VAL A 1010 13.33 31.32 -34.19
C VAL A 1010 14.51 32.23 -33.79
N GLN A 1011 14.96 33.12 -34.68
CA GLN A 1011 16.02 34.06 -34.39
C GLN A 1011 15.59 35.14 -33.38
N ASP A 1012 14.37 35.67 -33.47
CA ASP A 1012 13.85 36.64 -32.49
C ASP A 1012 13.74 36.01 -31.10
N LEU A 1013 13.32 34.74 -31.00
CA LEU A 1013 13.27 34.01 -29.73
C LEU A 1013 14.68 33.84 -29.13
N ILE A 1014 15.67 33.49 -29.94
CA ILE A 1014 17.07 33.37 -29.50
C ILE A 1014 17.61 34.72 -29.02
N GLN A 1015 17.38 35.79 -29.78
CA GLN A 1015 17.83 37.13 -29.41
C GLN A 1015 17.15 37.61 -28.12
N LEU A 1016 15.84 37.43 -27.97
CA LEU A 1016 15.09 37.84 -26.79
C LEU A 1016 15.55 37.11 -25.51
N ILE A 1017 15.92 35.84 -25.62
CA ILE A 1017 16.47 35.07 -24.49
C ILE A 1017 17.90 35.52 -24.17
N ASN A 1018 18.71 35.81 -25.20
CA ASN A 1018 20.05 36.35 -25.02
C ASN A 1018 20.03 37.74 -24.35
N ASP A 1019 19.17 38.65 -24.81
CA ASP A 1019 19.09 40.03 -24.30
C ASP A 1019 18.51 40.07 -22.87
N LYS A 1020 17.54 39.22 -22.57
CA LYS A 1020 16.88 39.17 -21.26
C LYS A 1020 17.64 38.38 -20.20
N TYR A 1021 18.38 37.34 -20.59
CA TYR A 1021 19.01 36.40 -19.67
C TYR A 1021 20.52 36.22 -19.87
N GLY A 1022 21.14 36.81 -20.90
CA GLY A 1022 22.56 36.61 -21.20
C GLY A 1022 22.90 35.19 -21.68
N LEU A 1023 21.94 34.48 -22.28
CA LEU A 1023 22.08 33.06 -22.60
C LEU A 1023 22.04 32.78 -24.11
N MET A 1024 23.15 32.24 -24.62
CA MET A 1024 23.24 31.75 -25.99
C MET A 1024 22.63 30.35 -26.14
N ILE A 1025 21.55 30.27 -26.94
CA ILE A 1025 20.85 29.02 -27.23
C ILE A 1025 21.66 28.15 -28.20
N SER A 1026 21.90 26.90 -27.82
CA SER A 1026 22.48 25.87 -28.68
C SER A 1026 21.43 25.08 -29.45
N GLY A 1027 20.24 24.88 -28.89
CA GLY A 1027 19.12 24.17 -29.52
C GLY A 1027 17.77 24.39 -28.83
N ILE A 1028 16.68 24.09 -29.54
CA ILE A 1028 15.29 24.24 -29.10
C ILE A 1028 14.52 22.99 -29.55
N TYR A 1029 13.71 22.43 -28.65
CA TYR A 1029 12.85 21.28 -28.89
C TYR A 1029 11.42 21.58 -28.42
N GLN A 1030 10.44 20.83 -28.91
CA GLN A 1030 9.09 20.73 -28.34
C GLN A 1030 8.87 19.25 -28.01
N ASN A 1031 8.85 18.89 -26.74
CA ASN A 1031 8.95 17.49 -26.30
C ASN A 1031 10.16 16.78 -26.99
N SER A 1032 9.91 15.79 -27.86
CA SER A 1032 10.94 15.11 -28.66
C SER A 1032 11.20 15.72 -30.04
N LEU A 1033 10.36 16.67 -30.50
CA LEU A 1033 10.52 17.34 -31.79
C LEU A 1033 11.69 18.33 -31.74
N LEU A 1034 12.68 18.16 -32.62
CA LEU A 1034 13.78 19.10 -32.74
C LEU A 1034 13.38 20.31 -33.60
N VAL A 1035 13.09 21.44 -32.96
CA VAL A 1035 12.69 22.71 -33.59
C VAL A 1035 13.91 23.41 -34.20
N PHE A 1036 15.00 23.54 -33.45
CA PHE A 1036 16.23 24.21 -33.90
C PHE A 1036 17.49 23.63 -33.23
N MET A 1037 18.62 23.66 -33.94
CA MET A 1037 19.94 23.26 -33.41
C MET A 1037 21.04 24.03 -34.13
N SER A 1038 21.83 24.81 -33.39
CA SER A 1038 22.93 25.62 -33.94
C SER A 1038 24.04 24.80 -34.61
N ALA A 1039 24.22 23.55 -34.18
CA ALA A 1039 25.22 22.63 -34.75
C ALA A 1039 24.81 22.00 -36.10
N LEU A 1040 23.54 22.11 -36.52
CA LEU A 1040 23.05 21.50 -37.76
C LEU A 1040 23.00 22.54 -38.89
N PRO A 1041 23.84 22.43 -39.95
CA PRO A 1041 23.93 23.46 -40.99
C PRO A 1041 22.59 23.78 -41.69
N PHE A 1042 21.75 22.76 -41.87
CA PHE A 1042 20.43 22.87 -42.48
C PHE A 1042 19.37 23.50 -41.57
N HIS A 1043 19.67 23.76 -40.29
CA HIS A 1043 18.79 24.53 -39.41
C HIS A 1043 19.02 26.05 -39.49
N LYS A 1044 20.05 26.52 -40.22
CA LYS A 1044 20.24 27.96 -40.47
C LYS A 1044 19.05 28.60 -41.19
N THR A 1045 18.37 27.86 -42.07
CA THR A 1045 17.14 28.34 -42.76
C THR A 1045 15.93 28.45 -41.83
N ARG A 1046 15.93 27.72 -40.70
CA ARG A 1046 14.86 27.79 -39.70
C ARG A 1046 14.91 29.06 -38.85
N LEU A 1047 16.07 29.75 -38.80
CA LEU A 1047 16.23 30.99 -38.03
C LEU A 1047 15.21 32.07 -38.43
N SER A 1048 14.99 32.25 -39.73
CA SER A 1048 14.04 33.21 -40.30
C SER A 1048 12.60 32.68 -40.43
N MET A 1049 12.35 31.42 -40.09
CA MET A 1049 10.98 30.87 -40.07
C MET A 1049 10.27 31.33 -38.79
N LYS A 1050 8.95 31.52 -38.86
CA LYS A 1050 8.16 31.76 -37.66
C LYS A 1050 8.26 30.52 -36.77
N LEU A 1051 8.41 30.73 -35.47
CA LEU A 1051 8.47 29.64 -34.50
C LEU A 1051 7.23 28.73 -34.61
N ARG A 1052 6.05 29.35 -34.77
CA ARG A 1052 4.76 28.65 -34.89
C ARG A 1052 4.70 27.67 -36.08
N ASP A 1053 5.42 27.94 -37.17
CA ASP A 1053 5.44 27.07 -38.37
C ASP A 1053 6.31 25.81 -38.17
N LEU A 1054 7.04 25.73 -37.05
CA LEU A 1054 7.94 24.63 -36.68
C LEU A 1054 7.47 23.84 -35.45
N LEU A 1055 6.30 24.18 -34.90
CA LEU A 1055 5.68 23.55 -33.74
C LEU A 1055 4.46 22.71 -34.15
N THR A 1056 4.15 21.68 -33.39
CA THR A 1056 2.94 20.84 -33.55
C THR A 1056 1.95 21.10 -32.41
N ASP A 1057 0.74 20.56 -32.54
CA ASP A 1057 -0.24 20.43 -31.45
C ASP A 1057 -0.64 21.76 -30.78
N LEU A 1058 -0.68 22.82 -31.58
CA LEU A 1058 -0.98 24.19 -31.13
C LEU A 1058 -2.44 24.37 -30.70
N ASP A 1059 -3.36 23.64 -31.33
CA ASP A 1059 -4.79 23.84 -31.16
C ASP A 1059 -5.26 23.48 -29.73
N ASN A 1060 -6.12 24.33 -29.17
CA ASN A 1060 -6.63 24.25 -27.80
C ASN A 1060 -5.60 24.36 -26.66
N GLN A 1061 -4.30 24.53 -26.94
CA GLN A 1061 -3.30 24.77 -25.90
C GLN A 1061 -3.19 26.26 -25.53
N LYS A 1062 -3.29 26.58 -24.24
CA LYS A 1062 -3.06 27.94 -23.70
C LYS A 1062 -1.56 28.29 -23.66
N PHE A 1063 -0.72 27.29 -23.46
CA PHE A 1063 0.74 27.38 -23.43
C PHE A 1063 1.36 26.14 -24.09
N ILE A 1064 2.50 26.31 -24.77
CA ILE A 1064 3.31 25.24 -25.34
C ILE A 1064 4.67 25.20 -24.64
N ASP A 1065 5.16 24.00 -24.37
CA ASP A 1065 6.43 23.75 -23.69
C ASP A 1065 7.59 23.56 -24.68
N LEU A 1066 8.51 24.52 -24.69
CA LEU A 1066 9.75 24.44 -25.46
C LEU A 1066 10.93 24.08 -24.56
N TYR A 1067 11.73 23.10 -24.96
CA TYR A 1067 12.92 22.67 -24.23
C TYR A 1067 14.17 23.28 -24.85
N VAL A 1068 14.81 24.19 -24.14
CA VAL A 1068 15.97 24.96 -24.62
C VAL A 1068 17.28 24.40 -24.07
N LEU A 1069 18.28 24.27 -24.94
CA LEU A 1069 19.68 23.99 -24.61
C LEU A 1069 20.51 25.27 -24.74
N PHE A 1070 21.53 25.43 -23.90
CA PHE A 1070 22.43 26.59 -23.89
C PHE A 1070 23.87 26.18 -24.26
N LYS A 1071 24.72 27.13 -24.64
CA LYS A 1071 26.18 26.98 -24.65
C LYS A 1071 26.75 27.57 -23.37
N ASN A 1072 27.63 26.83 -22.68
CA ASN A 1072 28.50 27.41 -21.65
C ASN A 1072 29.69 28.09 -22.33
N GLU A 1073 29.94 29.37 -22.05
CA GLU A 1073 31.17 30.05 -22.48
C GLU A 1073 32.33 29.89 -21.48
N ASN A 1074 32.04 29.46 -20.24
CA ASN A 1074 33.05 29.37 -19.18
C ASN A 1074 33.35 27.91 -18.79
N ASN A 1075 34.62 27.52 -18.93
CA ASN A 1075 35.21 26.33 -18.30
C ASN A 1075 35.32 26.54 -16.78
N ILE A 1076 34.19 26.60 -16.08
CA ILE A 1076 34.17 26.51 -14.61
C ILE A 1076 34.21 25.01 -14.28
N PRO A 1077 35.21 24.51 -13.52
CA PRO A 1077 35.22 23.13 -13.08
C PRO A 1077 33.96 22.86 -12.26
N GLN A 1078 33.20 21.83 -12.62
CA GLN A 1078 32.19 21.30 -11.70
C GLN A 1078 32.93 20.62 -10.55
N ASP A 1079 32.66 21.01 -9.31
CA ASP A 1079 33.10 20.25 -8.14
C ASP A 1079 32.46 18.86 -8.19
N THR A 1080 33.26 17.87 -8.57
CA THR A 1080 32.85 16.47 -8.66
C THR A 1080 32.80 15.83 -7.28
N THR A 1081 31.77 16.18 -6.49
CA THR A 1081 31.39 15.45 -5.27
C THR A 1081 30.01 14.79 -5.42
N THR A 1082 29.75 14.18 -6.57
CA THR A 1082 28.79 13.08 -6.72
C THR A 1082 29.38 12.02 -7.67
N SER A 1083 29.72 10.86 -7.11
CA SER A 1083 30.28 9.73 -7.87
C SER A 1083 29.19 9.07 -8.72
N ILE A 1084 29.22 9.29 -10.03
CA ILE A 1084 28.37 8.59 -11.01
C ILE A 1084 29.26 7.78 -11.95
N SER A 1085 28.91 6.52 -12.17
CA SER A 1085 29.67 5.54 -12.95
C SER A 1085 29.77 5.87 -14.45
N PRO A 1086 30.83 5.42 -15.15
CA PRO A 1086 31.18 5.91 -16.48
C PRO A 1086 30.43 5.20 -17.62
N ASP A 1087 29.27 5.75 -18.02
CA ASP A 1087 28.63 5.49 -19.32
C ASP A 1087 28.22 6.79 -20.04
N ASN A 1088 28.85 7.93 -19.68
CA ASN A 1088 28.60 9.24 -20.27
C ASN A 1088 29.66 9.63 -21.32
N VAL A 1089 29.33 9.49 -22.60
CA VAL A 1089 30.07 10.13 -23.71
C VAL A 1089 29.23 11.27 -24.29
N ASN A 1090 29.23 12.42 -23.60
CA ASN A 1090 29.12 13.81 -24.13
C ASN A 1090 28.83 14.82 -22.99
N ASN A 1091 29.82 15.05 -22.12
CA ASN A 1091 29.70 15.99 -20.98
C ASN A 1091 29.85 17.48 -21.41
N ASN A 1092 28.93 17.99 -22.23
CA ASN A 1092 28.89 19.43 -22.59
C ASN A 1092 27.46 19.97 -22.87
N VAL A 1093 26.44 19.32 -22.31
CA VAL A 1093 25.03 19.68 -22.54
C VAL A 1093 24.35 20.02 -21.22
N VAL A 1094 23.99 21.30 -21.03
CA VAL A 1094 23.08 21.74 -19.97
C VAL A 1094 21.70 21.12 -20.22
N LYS A 1095 21.04 20.59 -19.18
CA LYS A 1095 19.76 19.88 -19.33
C LYS A 1095 18.71 20.76 -20.04
N PRO A 1096 17.90 20.19 -20.96
CA PRO A 1096 16.84 20.91 -21.66
C PRO A 1096 15.84 21.57 -20.71
N ARG A 1097 15.59 22.88 -20.88
CA ARG A 1097 14.70 23.66 -20.01
C ARG A 1097 13.37 24.02 -20.67
N LYS A 1098 12.26 23.67 -20.01
CA LYS A 1098 10.88 24.05 -20.34
C LYS A 1098 10.68 25.58 -20.38
N LEU A 1099 10.07 26.07 -21.45
CA LEU A 1099 9.87 27.49 -21.74
C LEU A 1099 8.47 27.65 -22.32
N PHE A 1100 7.62 28.45 -21.66
CA PHE A 1100 6.19 28.50 -21.93
C PHE A 1100 5.90 29.55 -22.98
N TYR A 1101 5.51 29.10 -24.18
CA TYR A 1101 5.05 29.93 -25.28
C TYR A 1101 3.52 30.02 -25.24
N HIS A 1102 2.97 31.21 -24.96
CA HIS A 1102 1.52 31.40 -24.95
C HIS A 1102 0.94 31.29 -26.38
N ASN A 1103 -0.27 30.75 -26.55
CA ASN A 1103 -0.98 30.74 -27.83
C ASN A 1103 -2.33 31.46 -27.72
N GLN A 1104 -2.54 32.50 -28.53
CA GLN A 1104 -3.79 33.24 -28.63
C GLN A 1104 -4.61 32.85 -29.86
N THR A 1105 -5.25 31.68 -29.81
CA THR A 1105 -6.36 31.31 -30.71
C THR A 1105 -7.57 30.83 -29.92
N THR A 1106 -8.29 31.78 -29.33
CA THR A 1106 -9.63 31.55 -28.75
C THR A 1106 -10.55 32.76 -28.94
N THR A 1107 -10.63 33.26 -30.17
CA THR A 1107 -11.56 34.33 -30.56
C THR A 1107 -13.00 33.81 -30.68
N PHE A 1108 -13.65 33.52 -29.54
CA PHE A 1108 -15.11 33.63 -29.41
C PHE A 1108 -15.53 33.65 -27.93
N LEU A 1109 -15.70 34.86 -27.37
CA LEU A 1109 -16.55 35.25 -26.20
C LEU A 1109 -16.16 36.60 -25.58
N GLN A 1110 -15.09 37.27 -26.06
CA GLN A 1110 -14.70 38.61 -25.60
C GLN A 1110 -15.53 39.72 -26.26
N LYS A 1111 -16.86 39.68 -26.10
CA LYS A 1111 -17.81 40.72 -26.58
C LYS A 1111 -19.03 40.94 -25.69
N ARG A 1112 -18.95 40.65 -24.38
CA ARG A 1112 -20.07 40.87 -23.43
C ARG A 1112 -19.73 41.45 -22.06
N CYS A 1113 -18.53 42.04 -21.88
CA CYS A 1113 -18.15 42.75 -20.65
C CYS A 1113 -17.71 44.21 -20.88
N GLU A 1114 -18.08 44.81 -22.02
CA GLU A 1114 -17.92 46.26 -22.28
C GLU A 1114 -19.28 46.91 -22.53
N LYS A 1115 -20.16 46.90 -21.52
CA LYS A 1115 -21.33 47.79 -21.49
C LYS A 1115 -21.92 48.02 -20.08
N ILE A 1116 -21.09 48.49 -19.15
CA ILE A 1116 -21.56 49.24 -17.98
C ILE A 1116 -20.71 50.53 -17.91
N ASP A 1117 -21.37 51.64 -17.57
CA ASP A 1117 -20.85 53.01 -17.44
C ASP A 1117 -20.30 53.74 -18.68
N ARG A 1118 -21.23 54.22 -19.51
CA ARG A 1118 -21.58 55.65 -19.42
C ARG A 1118 -22.97 56.00 -19.95
N ASP A 1119 -23.53 57.05 -19.33
CA ASP A 1119 -24.65 57.90 -19.73
C ASP A 1119 -26.10 57.35 -19.68
N VAL A 1120 -26.74 57.64 -18.53
CA VAL A 1120 -27.96 58.49 -18.36
C VAL A 1120 -28.91 58.66 -19.57
N GLN A 1121 -30.22 58.69 -19.26
CA GLN A 1121 -31.41 58.79 -20.14
C GLN A 1121 -31.84 57.41 -20.69
N HIS A 1122 -32.84 56.75 -20.09
CA HIS A 1122 -34.18 57.29 -19.83
C HIS A 1122 -34.91 56.62 -18.64
#